data_AF-A0A4Q2DEP4-F1
#
_entry.id   AF-A0A4Q2DEP4-F1
#
_cell.length_a   1.000
_cell.length_b   1.000
_cell.length_c   1.000
_cell.angle_alpha   90.00
_cell.angle_beta   90.00
_cell.angle_gamma   90.00
#
_symmetry.space_group_name_H-M   'P 1'
#
loop_
_entity.id
_entity.type
_entity.pdbx_description
1 polymer ?
#
loop_
_entity_poly.entity_id
_entity_poly.type
_entity_poly.pdbx_seq_one_letter_code
_entity_poly.pdbx_strand_id
1 'polypeptide(L)'
;MSDTNLRKRATTLTGDEDQLQYADRTRDDDRVLKQPKLGRSSTVVLSGMMKDLHGMEQFLGPGLYGPPHWQAIPAKDSRILANYTADEPKRDAIVAAFRHAWEAYERDAMGSDEYHPIAHKGSNLTSSGGIGYFIIDTLDTMQLMNLTEYYTRARAWIASPASLSFDQDGKFNTFETTIRVLGGLLSAYHLSDEDPVFLERAVDLADRLVAAFETPTGLPLPMVNLKQRKGVGEEYNQWMVSTAEAATLQLEFRYLSYLTDNEEYWYKAEKVMKVVKDAKTEMQLAPIYIGAQNGQFIMSDIRLGSRGDSYYEYLLKQYLQTDRTEEVYRQMYQETMDAARTTLIRKGVNKGNIYTFELIPERQAEGGLNWRLYPKQDHLVCFLGGSLMLGAVRSRAFVDKVSVPPRADELSDVGKSDWALGYELIETCMDTYDSPTGLSPEIAHFYIEDDGRDWSENAGHDWYVKGMEFPGNPPSYDARYILRPETVESLFIAFRLTGDQRYRDYGWKIFQAIERNCKIESGGYVSILDVMNKESEKEDKMETFFLSETLKYLYLLFSDSSVLPLDREFFLQFRLHFLFANANLALLIFATCVPIFLLVLKACVLTWAWSARDGGYEGPSQAVMSADYDSGLFTPLEDLHILSETQYTTLKHPVFPRHGVRIKKTKFCDGGVNSYTGYIDVEARHLFFYFFESRNDPDKDDVIMWTNGGPGASSSLGLFMELGPCRVLDENGPKFHPESWNSRANIFFIDQPVSVGFSYAEYGEHVGTTEEAAKDIAAFVHVFFEHFTKFKGRPFHMAGESYGGRYIPVFASYVYDQNQKLEEAGLTPINLASVMIGNGLTDFYTMATSYYDMACTPVSAPPVLDITTCVRMKQAVPRCKKALKESCVDIFDEFSCQAALAFCGNEISTPFSLSGKNPYDISRDCEGEITETFCYPVTKHISEYLDRPEVRKKIGVDRSIKSNFSSVSWELNNEFFLNMDEFRPTYLYISALLERGVRALIYVGANDWICNHVGNERWTLDLEWSGQQNFSSQPLRDWYVDGKRAGRTRGSGGLTFATIDGAGHMVRNNTIILVLWH
;
A
#
# COMPACT_ATOMS: atom_id res chain seq x y z
N MET A 1 52.52 -17.24 -42.00
CA MET A 1 51.82 -18.54 -42.07
C MET A 1 50.34 -18.24 -41.83
N SER A 2 49.36 -18.55 -42.67
CA SER A 2 49.29 -18.96 -44.10
C SER A 2 47.92 -19.64 -44.27
N ASP A 3 47.14 -19.46 -45.32
CA ASP A 3 47.25 -18.46 -46.38
C ASP A 3 45.87 -18.23 -47.01
N THR A 4 45.81 -17.25 -47.90
CA THR A 4 44.66 -16.76 -48.62
C THR A 4 44.52 -17.46 -49.98
N ASN A 5 43.28 -17.45 -50.51
CA ASN A 5 42.97 -17.09 -51.91
C ASN A 5 43.08 -18.09 -53.11
N LEU A 6 42.24 -17.77 -54.12
CA LEU A 6 42.34 -18.01 -55.59
C LEU A 6 42.06 -19.45 -56.10
N ARG A 7 41.35 -19.73 -57.21
CA ARG A 7 41.20 -19.01 -58.51
C ARG A 7 40.33 -19.82 -59.52
N LYS A 8 40.00 -19.17 -60.66
CA LYS A 8 39.70 -19.73 -62.03
C LYS A 8 38.27 -20.27 -62.31
N ARG A 9 37.75 -20.27 -63.57
CA ARG A 9 37.92 -19.41 -64.79
C ARG A 9 36.99 -19.93 -65.92
N ALA A 10 36.33 -19.04 -66.68
CA ALA A 10 35.74 -19.27 -68.03
C ALA A 10 34.59 -20.33 -68.11
N THR A 11 33.75 -20.43 -69.16
CA THR A 11 33.78 -19.89 -70.54
C THR A 11 32.36 -19.72 -71.13
N THR A 12 32.23 -18.92 -72.19
CA THR A 12 31.12 -18.75 -73.18
C THR A 12 30.77 -20.06 -73.96
N LEU A 13 29.71 -20.24 -74.79
CA LEU A 13 28.89 -19.35 -75.67
C LEU A 13 27.61 -20.09 -76.22
N THR A 14 26.76 -19.41 -77.01
CA THR A 14 25.59 -19.87 -77.86
C THR A 14 24.26 -20.20 -77.14
N GLY A 15 23.06 -19.90 -77.66
CA GLY A 15 22.62 -19.22 -78.90
C GLY A 15 21.12 -18.83 -78.88
N ASP A 16 20.62 -18.10 -79.90
CA ASP A 16 19.36 -17.31 -79.92
C ASP A 16 18.06 -18.00 -80.41
N GLU A 17 16.95 -17.22 -80.35
CA GLU A 17 15.67 -17.29 -81.14
C GLU A 17 14.63 -18.41 -80.85
N ASP A 18 13.29 -18.23 -80.97
CA ASP A 18 12.36 -17.06 -80.99
C ASP A 18 10.87 -17.56 -80.93
N GLN A 19 9.87 -16.66 -80.68
CA GLN A 19 8.41 -16.78 -81.04
C GLN A 19 7.49 -17.80 -80.28
N LEU A 20 6.14 -17.64 -80.11
CA LEU A 20 5.16 -16.54 -80.34
C LEU A 20 3.74 -16.82 -79.69
N GLN A 21 2.96 -15.74 -79.45
CA GLN A 21 1.47 -15.57 -79.55
C GLN A 21 0.39 -16.07 -78.52
N TYR A 22 -0.34 -15.06 -77.97
CA TYR A 22 -1.81 -14.81 -77.88
C TYR A 22 -2.83 -15.64 -77.07
N ALA A 23 -3.45 -14.98 -76.07
CA ALA A 23 -4.88 -14.56 -75.97
C ALA A 23 -5.18 -14.21 -74.49
N ASP A 24 -5.47 -12.99 -74.01
CA ASP A 24 -6.41 -11.90 -74.34
C ASP A 24 -7.90 -12.12 -73.99
N ARG A 25 -8.39 -11.27 -73.05
CA ARG A 25 -9.75 -10.77 -72.75
C ARG A 25 -9.71 -10.04 -71.39
N THR A 26 -9.40 -8.73 -71.34
CA THR A 26 -10.34 -7.58 -71.40
C THR A 26 -11.32 -7.50 -70.21
N ARG A 27 -11.14 -6.56 -69.27
CA ARG A 27 -11.78 -5.20 -69.17
C ARG A 27 -13.01 -5.18 -68.23
N ASP A 28 -13.44 -4.08 -67.59
CA ASP A 28 -13.07 -2.65 -67.66
C ASP A 28 -13.05 -1.99 -66.26
N ASP A 29 -12.29 -0.88 -66.15
CA ASP A 29 -12.55 0.45 -65.54
C ASP A 29 -13.72 0.64 -64.52
N ASP A 30 -13.65 1.56 -63.53
CA ASP A 30 -13.20 2.96 -63.70
C ASP A 30 -12.64 3.65 -62.43
N ARG A 31 -11.94 4.78 -62.63
CA ARG A 31 -11.41 5.70 -61.59
C ARG A 31 -12.31 6.95 -61.44
N VAL A 32 -11.79 8.02 -60.80
CA VAL A 32 -12.21 9.46 -60.86
C VAL A 32 -13.17 9.91 -59.74
N LEU A 33 -13.03 11.06 -59.04
CA LEU A 33 -11.89 11.96 -58.68
C LEU A 33 -12.43 13.05 -57.69
N LYS A 34 -11.51 13.68 -56.94
CA LYS A 34 -11.53 15.09 -56.42
C LYS A 34 -12.24 15.48 -55.10
N GLN A 35 -11.52 16.41 -54.46
CA GLN A 35 -11.70 17.19 -53.21
C GLN A 35 -12.75 18.34 -53.36
N PRO A 36 -12.78 19.37 -52.48
CA PRO A 36 -13.34 19.41 -51.12
C PRO A 36 -14.43 20.51 -50.98
N LYS A 37 -15.09 20.66 -49.81
CA LYS A 37 -15.71 21.95 -49.40
C LYS A 37 -16.13 22.04 -47.92
N LEU A 38 -15.98 23.24 -47.37
CA LEU A 38 -16.31 23.63 -45.99
C LEU A 38 -17.83 23.86 -45.78
N GLY A 39 -18.29 23.71 -44.52
CA GLY A 39 -19.10 24.78 -43.90
C GLY A 39 -20.24 24.36 -42.96
N ARG A 40 -20.13 24.75 -41.67
CA ARG A 40 -21.17 24.84 -40.61
C ARG A 40 -21.75 23.49 -40.10
N SER A 41 -22.19 23.35 -38.85
CA SER A 41 -21.94 24.08 -37.58
C SER A 41 -22.53 23.24 -36.43
N SER A 42 -21.92 23.25 -35.25
CA SER A 42 -22.53 23.02 -33.91
C SER A 42 -23.53 21.86 -33.73
N THR A 43 -23.12 20.77 -33.07
CA THR A 43 -23.30 20.56 -31.61
C THR A 43 -22.79 19.15 -31.19
N VAL A 44 -22.30 19.06 -29.95
CA VAL A 44 -21.57 17.94 -29.32
C VAL A 44 -22.37 16.63 -29.20
N VAL A 45 -21.69 15.48 -29.36
CA VAL A 45 -21.91 14.26 -28.55
C VAL A 45 -20.56 13.67 -28.15
N LEU A 46 -20.32 13.46 -26.86
CA LEU A 46 -19.17 12.73 -26.35
C LEU A 46 -19.26 11.25 -26.74
N SER A 47 -18.28 10.73 -27.48
CA SER A 47 -18.20 9.29 -27.82
C SER A 47 -16.75 8.79 -28.06
N GLY A 48 -15.74 9.63 -27.80
CA GLY A 48 -14.35 9.35 -28.18
C GLY A 48 -13.50 8.63 -27.13
N MET A 49 -13.72 8.88 -25.83
CA MET A 49 -12.84 8.46 -24.73
C MET A 49 -13.41 7.30 -23.89
N MET A 50 -14.13 6.37 -24.51
CA MET A 50 -14.62 5.15 -23.87
C MET A 50 -14.16 3.85 -24.57
N LYS A 51 -13.25 3.96 -25.56
CA LYS A 51 -12.82 2.82 -26.38
C LYS A 51 -11.54 2.13 -25.93
N ASP A 52 -10.64 2.83 -25.24
CA ASP A 52 -9.35 2.23 -24.84
C ASP A 52 -9.41 1.50 -23.48
N LEU A 53 -10.58 1.49 -22.83
CA LEU A 53 -10.90 0.55 -21.74
C LEU A 53 -11.48 -0.79 -22.23
N HIS A 54 -11.76 -0.96 -23.52
CA HIS A 54 -12.18 -2.26 -24.08
C HIS A 54 -10.99 -3.21 -24.36
N GLY A 55 -9.74 -2.80 -24.08
CA GLY A 55 -8.56 -3.66 -24.22
C GLY A 55 -8.49 -4.81 -23.21
N MET A 56 -9.08 -4.66 -22.02
CA MET A 56 -9.07 -5.71 -20.98
C MET A 56 -10.24 -6.69 -21.09
N GLU A 57 -11.30 -6.37 -21.84
CA GLU A 57 -12.42 -7.30 -22.09
C GLU A 57 -12.08 -8.39 -23.14
N GLN A 58 -10.98 -8.25 -23.90
CA GLN A 58 -10.59 -9.27 -24.90
C GLN A 58 -9.67 -10.39 -24.36
N PHE A 59 -9.21 -10.30 -23.11
CA PHE A 59 -8.59 -11.42 -22.39
C PHE A 59 -9.51 -12.06 -21.34
N LEU A 60 -10.69 -11.47 -21.08
CA LEU A 60 -11.70 -11.99 -20.15
C LEU A 60 -12.88 -12.55 -20.92
N GLY A 61 -12.80 -13.85 -21.25
CA GLY A 61 -13.82 -14.53 -22.06
C GLY A 61 -15.25 -14.39 -21.51
N PRO A 62 -16.25 -14.07 -22.35
CA PRO A 62 -17.62 -13.88 -21.91
C PRO A 62 -18.25 -15.23 -21.53
N GLY A 63 -18.63 -15.39 -20.25
CA GLY A 63 -19.55 -16.47 -19.84
C GLY A 63 -19.19 -17.32 -18.62
N LEU A 64 -18.40 -16.83 -17.65
CA LEU A 64 -18.14 -17.59 -16.41
C LEU A 64 -19.36 -17.67 -15.47
N TYR A 65 -20.34 -16.75 -15.58
CA TYR A 65 -21.52 -16.69 -14.69
C TYR A 65 -22.82 -16.32 -15.41
N GLY A 66 -23.36 -17.24 -16.21
CA GLY A 66 -24.82 -17.39 -16.30
C GLY A 66 -25.26 -18.42 -15.24
N PRO A 67 -26.43 -18.28 -14.57
CA PRO A 67 -26.80 -19.17 -13.48
C PRO A 67 -26.89 -20.61 -13.99
N PRO A 68 -26.01 -21.54 -13.56
CA PRO A 68 -26.25 -22.95 -13.78
C PRO A 68 -27.53 -23.33 -13.02
N HIS A 69 -28.20 -24.40 -13.43
CA HIS A 69 -29.27 -24.97 -12.61
C HIS A 69 -28.69 -25.31 -11.23
N TRP A 70 -29.04 -24.53 -10.20
CA TRP A 70 -28.52 -24.77 -8.85
C TRP A 70 -28.86 -26.19 -8.43
N GLN A 71 -27.80 -26.93 -8.14
CA GLN A 71 -27.81 -28.13 -7.35
C GLN A 71 -26.75 -27.91 -6.26
N ALA A 72 -26.85 -28.59 -5.13
CA ALA A 72 -25.68 -28.79 -4.28
C ALA A 72 -24.73 -29.74 -5.06
N ILE A 73 -23.93 -29.18 -5.98
CA ILE A 73 -23.16 -29.95 -6.96
C ILE A 73 -22.03 -30.72 -6.27
N PRO A 74 -21.75 -31.98 -6.67
CA PRO A 74 -22.45 -32.76 -7.68
C PRO A 74 -23.57 -33.63 -7.09
N ALA A 75 -24.81 -33.17 -7.14
CA ALA A 75 -26.01 -33.95 -6.80
C ALA A 75 -26.33 -35.10 -7.80
N LYS A 76 -25.33 -35.55 -8.57
CA LYS A 76 -25.43 -36.55 -9.63
C LYS A 76 -24.80 -37.89 -9.24
N ASP A 77 -23.73 -37.86 -8.43
CA ASP A 77 -22.98 -39.05 -7.96
C ASP A 77 -22.66 -39.02 -6.45
N SER A 78 -23.01 -37.95 -5.73
CA SER A 78 -22.73 -37.78 -4.29
C SER A 78 -23.52 -38.75 -3.41
N ARG A 79 -22.85 -39.36 -2.42
CA ARG A 79 -23.51 -40.15 -1.36
C ARG A 79 -23.71 -39.29 -0.12
N ILE A 80 -24.82 -38.55 -0.10
CA ILE A 80 -25.20 -37.69 1.02
C ILE A 80 -25.66 -38.54 2.21
N LEU A 81 -24.95 -38.45 3.33
CA LEU A 81 -25.30 -39.10 4.59
C LEU A 81 -26.12 -38.15 5.46
N ALA A 82 -27.45 -38.34 5.51
CA ALA A 82 -28.29 -37.65 6.49
C ALA A 82 -27.98 -38.18 7.91
N ASN A 83 -27.64 -37.28 8.84
CA ASN A 83 -27.19 -37.60 10.21
C ASN A 83 -26.05 -38.65 10.24
N TYR A 84 -24.90 -38.32 9.63
CA TYR A 84 -23.73 -39.19 9.61
C TYR A 84 -23.18 -39.51 11.01
N THR A 85 -22.89 -40.79 11.22
CA THR A 85 -22.20 -41.31 12.40
C THR A 85 -20.69 -41.39 12.19
N ALA A 86 -19.94 -41.73 13.24
CA ALA A 86 -18.51 -42.00 13.14
C ALA A 86 -18.19 -43.19 12.22
N ASP A 87 -17.05 -43.11 11.52
CA ASP A 87 -16.39 -44.22 10.80
C ASP A 87 -15.30 -44.78 11.74
N GLU A 88 -15.73 -45.61 12.70
CA GLU A 88 -14.89 -46.03 13.83
C GLU A 88 -13.55 -46.66 13.42
N PRO A 89 -13.46 -47.58 12.43
CA PRO A 89 -12.18 -48.17 12.04
C PRO A 89 -11.17 -47.15 11.52
N LYS A 90 -11.62 -46.13 10.78
CA LYS A 90 -10.73 -45.05 10.31
C LYS A 90 -10.36 -44.12 11.44
N ARG A 91 -11.33 -43.66 12.23
CA ARG A 91 -11.13 -42.79 13.40
C ARG A 91 -10.11 -43.40 14.37
N ASP A 92 -10.24 -44.69 14.67
CA ASP A 92 -9.37 -45.38 15.63
C ASP A 92 -7.96 -45.59 15.08
N ALA A 93 -7.80 -45.69 13.75
CA ALA A 93 -6.49 -45.67 13.10
C ALA A 93 -5.79 -44.29 13.22
N ILE A 94 -6.53 -43.18 13.17
CA ILE A 94 -5.99 -41.84 13.45
C ILE A 94 -5.51 -41.75 14.91
N VAL A 95 -6.29 -42.28 15.86
CA VAL A 95 -5.89 -42.34 17.28
C VAL A 95 -4.63 -43.20 17.48
N ALA A 96 -4.50 -44.32 16.76
CA ALA A 96 -3.29 -45.13 16.79
C ALA A 96 -2.06 -44.39 16.23
N ALA A 97 -2.23 -43.62 15.15
CA ALA A 97 -1.16 -42.79 14.59
C ALA A 97 -0.73 -41.68 15.57
N PHE A 98 -1.68 -41.04 16.26
CA PHE A 98 -1.38 -40.05 17.32
C PHE A 98 -0.54 -40.68 18.44
N ARG A 99 -0.92 -41.86 18.95
CA ARG A 99 -0.15 -42.56 20.01
C ARG A 99 1.27 -42.89 19.55
N HIS A 100 1.43 -43.43 18.34
CA HIS A 100 2.74 -43.74 17.75
C HIS A 100 3.68 -42.51 17.67
N ALA A 101 3.12 -41.32 17.46
CA ALA A 101 3.88 -40.08 17.45
C ALA A 101 4.16 -39.54 18.86
N TRP A 102 3.12 -39.49 19.71
CA TRP A 102 3.22 -38.94 21.06
C TRP A 102 4.13 -39.78 21.97
N GLU A 103 4.04 -41.11 21.95
CA GLU A 103 4.89 -41.99 22.77
C GLU A 103 6.37 -41.88 22.40
N ALA A 104 6.67 -41.56 21.14
CA ALA A 104 8.03 -41.32 20.68
C ALA A 104 8.57 -39.98 21.21
N TYR A 105 7.78 -38.92 21.09
CA TYR A 105 8.08 -37.59 21.65
C TYR A 105 8.23 -37.63 23.19
N GLU A 106 7.30 -38.26 23.90
CA GLU A 106 7.30 -38.35 25.37
C GLU A 106 8.51 -39.15 25.89
N ARG A 107 8.99 -40.13 25.12
CA ARG A 107 10.19 -40.92 25.43
C ARG A 107 11.50 -40.17 25.17
N ASP A 108 11.59 -39.45 24.05
CA ASP A 108 12.85 -38.94 23.50
C ASP A 108 13.08 -37.44 23.75
N ALA A 109 12.01 -36.65 23.93
CA ALA A 109 12.05 -35.20 23.81
C ALA A 109 11.10 -34.41 24.75
N MET A 110 10.39 -35.09 25.67
CA MET A 110 9.37 -34.48 26.54
C MET A 110 9.80 -33.14 27.18
N GLY A 111 9.12 -32.05 26.80
CA GLY A 111 9.37 -30.69 27.26
C GLY A 111 10.19 -29.83 26.30
N SER A 112 10.69 -30.42 25.20
CA SER A 112 11.33 -29.69 24.10
C SER A 112 10.28 -29.07 23.17
N ASP A 113 10.62 -27.97 22.52
CA ASP A 113 9.71 -27.30 21.57
C ASP A 113 9.63 -28.03 20.22
N GLU A 114 10.73 -28.63 19.76
CA GLU A 114 10.84 -29.35 18.50
C GLU A 114 11.25 -30.82 18.72
N TYR A 115 10.89 -31.69 17.78
CA TYR A 115 11.20 -33.13 17.83
C TYR A 115 11.85 -33.65 16.55
N HIS A 116 12.87 -34.50 16.72
CA HIS A 116 13.65 -35.15 15.69
C HIS A 116 13.53 -36.68 15.84
N PRO A 117 12.56 -37.34 15.17
CA PRO A 117 12.27 -38.75 15.35
C PRO A 117 13.40 -39.71 14.94
N ILE A 118 14.21 -39.35 13.93
CA ILE A 118 15.30 -40.20 13.42
C ILE A 118 16.51 -40.11 14.36
N ALA A 119 16.84 -38.91 14.84
CA ALA A 119 17.92 -38.71 15.80
C ALA A 119 17.53 -39.01 17.27
N HIS A 120 16.27 -39.33 17.55
CA HIS A 120 15.74 -39.63 18.89
C HIS A 120 16.08 -38.54 19.94
N LYS A 121 15.81 -37.27 19.60
CA LYS A 121 16.12 -36.10 20.45
C LYS A 121 15.11 -34.96 20.26
N GLY A 122 15.05 -34.05 21.22
CA GLY A 122 14.40 -32.74 21.06
C GLY A 122 15.37 -31.57 20.90
N SER A 123 14.84 -30.42 20.46
CA SER A 123 15.50 -29.11 20.51
C SER A 123 14.52 -28.03 20.95
N ASN A 124 15.04 -26.83 21.28
CA ASN A 124 14.24 -25.69 21.71
C ASN A 124 14.46 -24.52 20.75
N LEU A 125 13.42 -23.70 20.57
CA LEU A 125 13.44 -22.54 19.69
C LEU A 125 14.46 -21.47 20.16
N THR A 126 14.85 -21.50 21.44
CA THR A 126 15.87 -20.61 22.01
C THR A 126 16.88 -21.36 22.85
N SER A 127 18.10 -20.83 22.94
CA SER A 127 19.15 -21.32 23.84
C SER A 127 18.83 -21.15 25.34
N SER A 128 17.82 -20.34 25.67
CA SER A 128 17.40 -20.06 27.04
C SER A 128 16.51 -21.17 27.61
N GLY A 129 15.85 -21.95 26.75
CA GLY A 129 14.98 -23.05 27.12
C GLY A 129 13.75 -23.13 26.21
N GLY A 130 13.02 -24.24 26.35
CA GLY A 130 11.71 -24.41 25.71
C GLY A 130 10.58 -23.80 26.54
N ILE A 131 9.45 -23.56 25.89
CA ILE A 131 8.21 -23.05 26.49
C ILE A 131 7.08 -24.09 26.46
N GLY A 132 7.42 -25.37 26.25
CA GLY A 132 6.46 -26.46 26.18
C GLY A 132 5.66 -26.47 24.87
N TYR A 133 6.23 -25.90 23.81
CA TYR A 133 5.57 -25.64 22.52
C TYR A 133 4.86 -26.89 21.98
N PHE A 134 5.58 -28.02 21.88
CA PHE A 134 5.06 -29.31 21.42
C PHE A 134 3.98 -29.92 22.35
N ILE A 135 4.13 -29.77 23.67
CA ILE A 135 3.20 -30.37 24.65
C ILE A 135 1.86 -29.64 24.59
N ILE A 136 1.90 -28.31 24.68
CA ILE A 136 0.72 -27.47 24.83
C ILE A 136 -0.16 -27.54 23.58
N ASP A 137 0.47 -27.51 22.41
CA ASP A 137 -0.21 -27.57 21.11
C ASP A 137 -1.04 -28.86 20.93
N THR A 138 -0.65 -29.96 21.57
CA THR A 138 -1.28 -31.29 21.36
C THR A 138 -2.33 -31.69 22.39
N LEU A 139 -2.56 -30.87 23.44
CA LEU A 139 -3.45 -31.19 24.57
C LEU A 139 -4.91 -31.42 24.17
N ASP A 140 -5.45 -30.52 23.35
CA ASP A 140 -6.86 -30.54 22.96
C ASP A 140 -7.22 -31.81 22.18
N THR A 141 -6.28 -32.26 21.36
CA THR A 141 -6.39 -33.45 20.53
C THR A 141 -6.38 -34.70 21.42
N MET A 142 -5.57 -34.72 22.49
CA MET A 142 -5.66 -35.77 23.51
C MET A 142 -7.02 -35.79 24.19
N GLN A 143 -7.59 -34.63 24.55
CA GLN A 143 -8.91 -34.56 25.18
C GLN A 143 -10.00 -35.06 24.22
N LEU A 144 -9.99 -34.64 22.95
CA LEU A 144 -10.95 -35.07 21.93
C LEU A 144 -10.87 -36.56 21.57
N MET A 145 -9.67 -37.11 21.54
CA MET A 145 -9.41 -38.55 21.32
C MET A 145 -9.59 -39.39 22.60
N ASN A 146 -10.02 -38.78 23.72
CA ASN A 146 -10.18 -39.41 25.04
C ASN A 146 -8.91 -40.15 25.52
N LEU A 147 -7.75 -39.53 25.33
CA LEU A 147 -6.42 -40.03 25.65
C LEU A 147 -6.02 -39.65 27.09
N THR A 148 -6.87 -39.98 28.06
CA THR A 148 -6.80 -39.49 29.45
C THR A 148 -5.46 -39.72 30.14
N GLU A 149 -4.77 -40.83 29.84
CA GLU A 149 -3.50 -41.19 30.49
C GLU A 149 -2.36 -40.24 30.08
N TYR A 150 -2.17 -40.04 28.78
CA TYR A 150 -1.17 -39.11 28.23
C TYR A 150 -1.52 -37.66 28.62
N TYR A 151 -2.79 -37.27 28.49
CA TYR A 151 -3.29 -35.96 28.92
C TYR A 151 -2.99 -35.67 30.41
N THR A 152 -3.18 -36.66 31.30
CA THR A 152 -2.91 -36.48 32.74
C THR A 152 -1.42 -36.20 32.99
N ARG A 153 -0.51 -36.83 32.25
CA ARG A 153 0.93 -36.57 32.35
C ARG A 153 1.32 -35.21 31.77
N ALA A 154 0.80 -34.86 30.59
CA ALA A 154 1.00 -33.55 29.96
C ALA A 154 0.51 -32.41 30.86
N ARG A 155 -0.71 -32.51 31.42
CA ARG A 155 -1.26 -31.57 32.40
C ARG A 155 -0.37 -31.46 33.65
N ALA A 156 0.13 -32.58 34.18
CA ALA A 156 1.01 -32.56 35.35
C ALA A 156 2.35 -31.85 35.07
N TRP A 157 2.89 -32.00 33.85
CA TRP A 157 4.07 -31.26 33.39
C TRP A 157 3.81 -29.75 33.32
N ILE A 158 2.67 -29.33 32.76
CA ILE A 158 2.27 -27.90 32.66
C ILE A 158 2.00 -27.27 34.03
N ALA A 159 1.40 -28.03 34.95
CA ALA A 159 1.16 -27.59 36.33
C ALA A 159 2.46 -27.37 37.11
N SER A 160 3.55 -28.09 36.77
CA SER A 160 4.83 -28.03 37.47
C SER A 160 5.64 -26.78 37.07
N PRO A 161 5.90 -25.83 37.99
CA PRO A 161 6.77 -24.67 37.72
C PRO A 161 8.25 -25.05 37.60
N ALA A 162 8.63 -26.30 37.93
CA ALA A 162 9.96 -26.85 37.67
C ALA A 162 10.09 -27.45 36.26
N SER A 163 8.99 -27.53 35.51
CA SER A 163 8.91 -28.15 34.20
C SER A 163 8.56 -27.12 33.12
N LEU A 164 7.53 -26.31 33.35
CA LEU A 164 7.14 -25.19 32.48
C LEU A 164 7.43 -23.83 33.14
N SER A 165 8.12 -22.95 32.42
CA SER A 165 8.31 -21.55 32.77
C SER A 165 8.35 -20.68 31.51
N PHE A 166 7.55 -19.61 31.51
CA PHE A 166 7.62 -18.56 30.49
C PHE A 166 8.61 -17.44 30.85
N ASP A 167 9.36 -17.55 31.96
CA ASP A 167 10.40 -16.58 32.34
C ASP A 167 11.74 -16.78 31.61
N GLN A 168 11.65 -17.01 30.30
CA GLN A 168 12.78 -17.32 29.42
C GLN A 168 13.37 -16.04 28.81
N ASP A 169 14.68 -15.85 28.96
CA ASP A 169 15.41 -14.74 28.33
C ASP A 169 15.74 -15.07 26.86
N GLY A 170 14.68 -15.37 26.09
CA GLY A 170 14.75 -15.79 24.69
C GLY A 170 13.74 -14.99 23.87
N LYS A 171 14.04 -14.82 22.58
CA LYS A 171 13.11 -14.21 21.62
C LYS A 171 12.24 -15.29 21.00
N PHE A 172 10.92 -15.16 21.09
CA PHE A 172 9.95 -16.06 20.47
C PHE A 172 9.09 -15.26 19.48
N ASN A 173 8.61 -15.88 18.39
CA ASN A 173 7.72 -15.18 17.44
C ASN A 173 6.35 -14.95 18.09
N THR A 174 5.85 -13.72 18.01
CA THR A 174 4.63 -13.27 18.69
C THR A 174 3.40 -14.02 18.19
N PHE A 175 3.28 -14.20 16.88
CA PHE A 175 2.19 -14.92 16.22
C PHE A 175 2.23 -16.41 16.58
N GLU A 176 3.32 -17.09 16.27
CA GLU A 176 3.52 -18.52 16.49
C GLU A 176 3.38 -18.93 17.97
N THR A 177 3.70 -18.03 18.91
CA THR A 177 3.47 -18.27 20.35
C THR A 177 2.01 -18.06 20.74
N THR A 178 1.32 -17.11 20.11
CA THR A 178 -0.10 -16.82 20.37
C THR A 178 -0.98 -17.97 19.88
N ILE A 179 -0.89 -18.35 18.61
CA ILE A 179 -1.75 -19.40 18.05
C ILE A 179 -1.56 -20.77 18.74
N ARG A 180 -0.31 -21.24 18.88
CA ARG A 180 -0.06 -22.61 19.39
C ARG A 180 -0.10 -22.70 20.91
N VAL A 181 0.57 -21.78 21.61
CA VAL A 181 0.76 -21.90 23.06
C VAL A 181 -0.36 -21.23 23.83
N LEU A 182 -0.70 -19.97 23.53
CA LEU A 182 -1.85 -19.31 24.17
C LEU A 182 -3.16 -19.95 23.69
N GLY A 183 -3.30 -20.22 22.39
CA GLY A 183 -4.43 -20.96 21.83
C GLY A 183 -4.58 -22.34 22.48
N GLY A 184 -3.56 -23.21 22.42
CA GLY A 184 -3.60 -24.56 23.02
C GLY A 184 -3.95 -24.59 24.52
N LEU A 185 -3.48 -23.63 25.32
CA LEU A 185 -3.88 -23.49 26.73
C LEU A 185 -5.37 -23.16 26.89
N LEU A 186 -5.88 -22.21 26.10
CA LEU A 186 -7.28 -21.81 26.12
C LEU A 186 -8.21 -22.93 25.59
N SER A 187 -7.77 -23.68 24.58
CA SER A 187 -8.40 -24.93 24.12
C SER A 187 -8.52 -25.93 25.26
N ALA A 188 -7.41 -26.18 25.95
CA ALA A 188 -7.32 -27.18 27.00
C ALA A 188 -8.18 -26.82 28.21
N TYR A 189 -8.18 -25.55 28.64
CA TYR A 189 -9.08 -25.00 29.65
C TYR A 189 -10.55 -25.35 29.34
N HIS A 190 -11.03 -24.96 28.16
CA HIS A 190 -12.45 -25.11 27.81
C HIS A 190 -12.89 -26.57 27.59
N LEU A 191 -11.99 -27.43 27.12
CA LEU A 191 -12.26 -28.88 26.99
C LEU A 191 -12.10 -29.66 28.30
N SER A 192 -11.43 -29.10 29.31
CA SER A 192 -11.16 -29.74 30.61
C SER A 192 -12.25 -29.57 31.66
N ASP A 193 -13.37 -28.91 31.33
CA ASP A 193 -14.36 -28.40 32.30
C ASP A 193 -13.76 -27.31 33.22
N GLU A 194 -13.11 -26.33 32.59
CA GLU A 194 -12.58 -25.10 33.21
C GLU A 194 -11.43 -25.31 34.22
N ASP A 195 -10.50 -26.24 33.94
CA ASP A 195 -9.35 -26.50 34.82
C ASP A 195 -8.43 -25.27 34.96
N PRO A 196 -8.34 -24.65 36.15
CA PRO A 196 -7.73 -23.34 36.34
C PRO A 196 -6.24 -23.31 36.00
N VAL A 197 -5.54 -24.45 36.01
CA VAL A 197 -4.11 -24.52 35.65
C VAL A 197 -3.85 -23.96 34.25
N PHE A 198 -4.72 -24.22 33.29
CA PHE A 198 -4.51 -23.74 31.93
C PHE A 198 -4.78 -22.24 31.79
N LEU A 199 -5.79 -21.72 32.49
CA LEU A 199 -6.10 -20.28 32.51
C LEU A 199 -5.00 -19.48 33.22
N GLU A 200 -4.50 -19.96 34.36
CA GLU A 200 -3.36 -19.34 35.07
C GLU A 200 -2.11 -19.25 34.17
N ARG A 201 -1.83 -20.29 33.37
CA ARG A 201 -0.73 -20.30 32.40
C ARG A 201 -0.99 -19.39 31.19
N ALA A 202 -2.22 -19.33 30.71
CA ALA A 202 -2.61 -18.45 29.61
C ALA A 202 -2.41 -16.97 29.99
N VAL A 203 -2.77 -16.58 31.21
CA VAL A 203 -2.54 -15.23 31.74
C VAL A 203 -1.05 -14.89 31.85
N ASP A 204 -0.21 -15.74 32.47
CA ASP A 204 1.25 -15.49 32.57
C ASP A 204 1.92 -15.35 31.20
N LEU A 205 1.47 -16.09 30.19
CA LEU A 205 1.96 -15.96 28.83
C LEU A 205 1.48 -14.67 28.14
N ALA A 206 0.18 -14.37 28.21
CA ALA A 206 -0.40 -13.17 27.60
C ALA A 206 0.20 -11.88 28.17
N ASP A 207 0.41 -11.81 29.49
CA ASP A 207 1.05 -10.70 30.20
C ASP A 207 2.51 -10.44 29.77
N ARG A 208 3.12 -11.36 29.02
CA ARG A 208 4.44 -11.22 28.41
C ARG A 208 4.32 -10.86 26.92
N LEU A 209 3.34 -11.43 26.21
CA LEU A 209 3.06 -11.15 24.81
C LEU A 209 2.53 -9.72 24.56
N VAL A 210 1.76 -9.11 25.49
CA VAL A 210 1.22 -7.74 25.34
C VAL A 210 2.30 -6.67 25.10
N ALA A 211 3.54 -6.93 25.48
CA ALA A 211 4.69 -6.06 25.22
C ALA A 211 5.12 -6.00 23.74
N ALA A 212 4.68 -6.94 22.91
CA ALA A 212 4.89 -6.88 21.46
C ALA A 212 4.12 -5.70 20.81
N PHE A 213 2.98 -5.31 21.39
CA PHE A 213 2.09 -4.26 20.91
C PHE A 213 2.53 -2.84 21.32
N GLU A 214 3.71 -2.68 21.92
CA GLU A 214 4.28 -1.38 22.33
C GLU A 214 4.91 -0.63 21.16
N THR A 215 4.09 -0.35 20.14
CA THR A 215 4.46 0.41 18.94
C THR A 215 3.58 1.66 18.80
N PRO A 216 3.96 2.67 17.98
CA PRO A 216 3.17 3.89 17.82
C PRO A 216 1.72 3.60 17.36
N THR A 217 1.56 2.65 16.44
CA THR A 217 0.26 2.22 15.92
C THR A 217 -0.46 1.25 16.86
N GLY A 218 0.27 0.48 17.66
CA GLY A 218 -0.24 -0.68 18.40
C GLY A 218 -0.21 -1.99 17.62
N LEU A 219 0.33 -2.01 16.39
CA LEU A 219 0.64 -3.24 15.68
C LEU A 219 1.74 -4.01 16.44
N PRO A 220 1.61 -5.33 16.64
CA PRO A 220 2.59 -6.15 17.36
C PRO A 220 3.89 -6.28 16.55
N LEU A 221 5.04 -6.22 17.22
CA LEU A 221 6.33 -6.58 16.61
C LEU A 221 6.43 -8.11 16.40
N PRO A 222 7.17 -8.58 15.38
CA PRO A 222 7.18 -10.01 15.00
C PRO A 222 7.72 -10.93 16.10
N MET A 223 8.60 -10.44 16.97
CA MET A 223 9.19 -11.20 18.07
C MET A 223 8.94 -10.53 19.43
N VAL A 224 8.96 -11.33 20.49
CA VAL A 224 8.91 -10.86 21.89
C VAL A 224 9.97 -11.57 22.72
N ASN A 225 10.59 -10.88 23.69
CA ASN A 225 11.34 -11.53 24.77
C ASN A 225 10.45 -11.70 26.00
N LEU A 226 10.19 -12.95 26.39
CA LEU A 226 9.19 -13.29 27.41
C LEU A 226 9.61 -12.95 28.84
N LYS A 227 10.92 -12.96 29.15
CA LYS A 227 11.44 -12.52 30.45
C LYS A 227 11.58 -11.01 30.55
N GLN A 228 12.13 -10.39 29.52
CA GLN A 228 12.33 -8.94 29.46
C GLN A 228 11.01 -8.18 29.25
N ARG A 229 9.94 -8.88 28.83
CA ARG A 229 8.63 -8.34 28.45
C ARG A 229 8.79 -7.17 27.49
N LYS A 230 9.36 -7.48 26.31
CA LYS A 230 9.71 -6.47 25.31
C LYS A 230 9.52 -7.00 23.90
N GLY A 231 8.77 -6.25 23.07
CA GLY A 231 8.69 -6.46 21.62
C GLY A 231 10.04 -6.22 20.91
N VAL A 232 10.32 -7.00 19.89
CA VAL A 232 11.57 -6.98 19.12
C VAL A 232 11.26 -7.07 17.63
N GLY A 233 11.70 -6.06 16.88
CA GLY A 233 11.64 -6.04 15.42
C GLY A 233 12.82 -6.77 14.76
N GLU A 234 12.74 -6.93 13.44
CA GLU A 234 13.83 -7.47 12.62
C GLU A 234 15.04 -6.52 12.56
N GLU A 235 16.25 -7.08 12.45
CA GLU A 235 17.51 -6.32 12.54
C GLU A 235 17.64 -5.21 11.48
N TYR A 236 17.14 -5.46 10.26
CA TYR A 236 17.22 -4.53 9.13
C TYR A 236 15.90 -3.80 8.85
N ASN A 237 14.78 -4.27 9.40
CA ASN A 237 13.41 -3.80 9.10
C ASN A 237 12.55 -3.76 10.37
N GLN A 238 13.03 -3.09 11.42
CA GLN A 238 12.44 -3.13 12.77
C GLN A 238 10.94 -2.78 12.89
N TRP A 239 10.37 -2.10 11.89
CA TRP A 239 8.96 -1.68 11.85
C TRP A 239 8.10 -2.42 10.82
N MET A 240 8.67 -3.35 10.05
CA MET A 240 7.93 -4.16 9.07
C MET A 240 7.30 -5.35 9.77
N VAL A 241 5.98 -5.52 9.61
CA VAL A 241 5.24 -6.65 10.19
C VAL A 241 4.43 -7.34 9.09
N SER A 242 4.41 -8.67 9.13
CA SER A 242 3.58 -9.50 8.26
C SER A 242 2.10 -9.24 8.55
N THR A 243 1.30 -8.99 7.51
CA THR A 243 -0.13 -8.63 7.66
C THR A 243 -0.91 -9.74 8.36
N ALA A 244 -0.65 -11.00 7.98
CA ALA A 244 -1.14 -12.15 8.73
C ALA A 244 -0.71 -12.05 10.21
N GLU A 245 0.59 -12.12 10.52
CA GLU A 245 1.10 -12.20 11.91
C GLU A 245 0.53 -11.11 12.85
N ALA A 246 0.25 -9.90 12.34
CA ALA A 246 -0.42 -8.85 13.11
C ALA A 246 -1.93 -9.12 13.31
N ALA A 247 -2.64 -9.43 12.22
CA ALA A 247 -4.07 -9.71 12.20
C ALA A 247 -4.38 -11.22 12.30
N THR A 248 -3.68 -11.91 13.21
CA THR A 248 -3.71 -13.37 13.48
C THR A 248 -3.45 -13.63 14.99
N LEU A 249 -3.84 -12.67 15.85
CA LEU A 249 -3.69 -12.73 17.33
C LEU A 249 -4.98 -12.43 18.10
N GLN A 250 -5.93 -11.78 17.44
CA GLN A 250 -7.03 -11.01 18.02
C GLN A 250 -7.77 -11.75 19.13
N LEU A 251 -7.83 -13.06 19.09
CA LEU A 251 -8.94 -13.78 19.66
C LEU A 251 -8.59 -14.78 20.74
N GLU A 252 -7.38 -15.29 20.67
CA GLU A 252 -6.66 -15.81 21.80
C GLU A 252 -6.68 -14.73 22.90
N PHE A 253 -6.42 -13.46 22.53
CA PHE A 253 -6.56 -12.30 23.40
C PHE A 253 -8.02 -11.93 23.74
N ARG A 254 -8.97 -11.86 22.79
CA ARG A 254 -10.38 -11.51 23.11
C ARG A 254 -11.10 -12.55 23.99
N TYR A 255 -10.83 -13.85 23.79
CA TYR A 255 -11.34 -14.88 24.71
C TYR A 255 -10.71 -14.78 26.09
N LEU A 256 -9.41 -14.49 26.17
CA LEU A 256 -8.77 -14.28 27.46
C LEU A 256 -9.39 -13.07 28.18
N SER A 257 -9.71 -11.97 27.49
CA SER A 257 -10.52 -10.89 28.07
C SER A 257 -11.86 -11.39 28.61
N TYR A 258 -12.61 -12.18 27.82
CA TYR A 258 -13.90 -12.73 28.24
C TYR A 258 -13.80 -13.63 29.49
N LEU A 259 -12.75 -14.44 29.60
CA LEU A 259 -12.54 -15.32 30.77
C LEU A 259 -12.04 -14.58 32.02
N THR A 260 -11.32 -13.46 31.86
CA THR A 260 -10.61 -12.78 32.96
C THR A 260 -11.24 -11.46 33.40
N ASP A 261 -12.22 -10.94 32.65
CA ASP A 261 -12.77 -9.58 32.80
C ASP A 261 -11.70 -8.47 32.62
N ASN A 262 -10.56 -8.80 31.99
CA ASN A 262 -9.49 -7.85 31.67
C ASN A 262 -9.62 -7.34 30.23
N GLU A 263 -10.19 -6.14 30.05
CA GLU A 263 -10.38 -5.51 28.73
C GLU A 263 -9.08 -5.15 27.98
N GLU A 264 -7.89 -5.20 28.61
CA GLU A 264 -6.64 -4.83 27.93
C GLU A 264 -6.36 -5.73 26.72
N TYR A 265 -6.52 -7.06 26.86
CA TYR A 265 -6.26 -8.00 25.78
C TYR A 265 -7.16 -7.72 24.56
N TRP A 266 -8.46 -7.49 24.78
CA TRP A 266 -9.42 -7.05 23.76
C TRP A 266 -8.98 -5.75 23.09
N TYR A 267 -8.63 -4.73 23.86
CA TYR A 267 -8.25 -3.42 23.33
C TYR A 267 -7.01 -3.52 22.42
N LYS A 268 -6.01 -4.31 22.80
CA LYS A 268 -4.80 -4.55 21.99
C LYS A 268 -5.14 -5.25 20.68
N ALA A 269 -5.93 -6.31 20.74
CA ALA A 269 -6.42 -7.07 19.59
C ALA A 269 -7.23 -6.22 18.60
N GLU A 270 -8.22 -5.49 19.10
CA GLU A 270 -9.15 -4.67 18.30
C GLU A 270 -8.45 -3.46 17.67
N LYS A 271 -7.48 -2.86 18.39
CA LYS A 271 -6.69 -1.73 17.84
C LYS A 271 -5.94 -2.13 16.56
N VAL A 272 -5.43 -3.35 16.49
CA VAL A 272 -4.78 -3.87 15.26
C VAL A 272 -5.78 -3.95 14.11
N MET A 273 -6.97 -4.51 14.33
CA MET A 273 -7.99 -4.61 13.28
C MET A 273 -8.47 -3.24 12.81
N LYS A 274 -8.55 -2.25 13.71
CA LYS A 274 -8.79 -0.86 13.32
C LYS A 274 -7.70 -0.33 12.38
N VAL A 275 -6.42 -0.50 12.71
CA VAL A 275 -5.31 -0.03 11.86
C VAL A 275 -5.35 -0.70 10.48
N VAL A 276 -5.54 -2.02 10.43
CA VAL A 276 -5.63 -2.78 9.16
C VAL A 276 -6.83 -2.36 8.32
N LYS A 277 -7.97 -2.02 8.96
CA LYS A 277 -9.16 -1.49 8.27
C LYS A 277 -8.92 -0.08 7.73
N ASP A 278 -8.26 0.79 8.49
CA ASP A 278 -7.98 2.17 8.09
C ASP A 278 -6.94 2.23 6.94
N ALA A 279 -6.08 1.22 6.80
CA ALA A 279 -5.07 1.08 5.74
C ALA A 279 -5.63 0.60 4.37
N LYS A 280 -6.96 0.55 4.18
CA LYS A 280 -7.61 -0.11 3.03
C LYS A 280 -7.09 0.35 1.65
N THR A 281 -6.77 -0.62 0.79
CA THR A 281 -6.33 -0.41 -0.60
C THR A 281 -7.50 -0.27 -1.59
N GLU A 282 -7.26 0.33 -2.76
CA GLU A 282 -8.26 0.43 -3.84
C GLU A 282 -8.76 -0.94 -4.32
N MET A 283 -7.89 -1.94 -4.38
CA MET A 283 -8.23 -3.31 -4.77
C MET A 283 -8.98 -4.09 -3.68
N GLN A 284 -9.11 -3.53 -2.46
CA GLN A 284 -9.75 -4.19 -1.31
C GLN A 284 -9.07 -5.53 -0.92
N LEU A 285 -7.82 -5.70 -1.29
CA LEU A 285 -6.96 -6.83 -0.95
C LEU A 285 -5.73 -6.31 -0.19
N ALA A 286 -5.26 -7.08 0.79
CA ALA A 286 -4.17 -6.67 1.66
C ALA A 286 -2.80 -7.13 1.12
N PRO A 287 -1.82 -6.23 0.94
CA PRO A 287 -0.41 -6.60 0.81
C PRO A 287 0.09 -7.36 2.03
N ILE A 288 1.05 -8.26 1.83
CA ILE A 288 1.57 -9.15 2.89
C ILE A 288 2.36 -8.45 4.01
N TYR A 289 2.65 -7.15 3.89
CA TYR A 289 3.35 -6.36 4.92
C TYR A 289 2.64 -5.04 5.27
N ILE A 290 2.67 -4.70 6.56
CA ILE A 290 2.16 -3.46 7.15
C ILE A 290 3.20 -2.82 8.08
N GLY A 291 3.27 -1.49 8.11
CA GLY A 291 4.24 -0.74 8.91
C GLY A 291 3.77 -0.49 10.34
N ALA A 292 4.43 -1.06 11.34
CA ALA A 292 4.11 -0.84 12.76
C ALA A 292 4.35 0.60 13.26
N GLN A 293 5.10 1.41 12.50
CA GLN A 293 5.35 2.82 12.82
C GLN A 293 4.23 3.76 12.36
N ASN A 294 3.62 3.52 11.20
CA ASN A 294 2.68 4.44 10.53
C ASN A 294 1.30 3.84 10.22
N GLY A 295 1.15 2.51 10.30
CA GLY A 295 -0.10 1.80 10.11
C GLY A 295 -0.51 1.60 8.66
N GLN A 296 0.38 1.88 7.71
CA GLN A 296 0.12 1.76 6.27
C GLN A 296 0.64 0.43 5.71
N PHE A 297 -0.05 -0.12 4.72
CA PHE A 297 0.49 -1.27 3.97
C PHE A 297 1.76 -0.86 3.21
N ILE A 298 2.71 -1.78 3.16
CA ILE A 298 3.96 -1.62 2.42
C ILE A 298 3.77 -2.28 1.05
N MET A 299 4.17 -1.58 -0.03
CA MET A 299 4.07 -2.10 -1.39
C MET A 299 4.81 -3.43 -1.51
N SER A 300 4.06 -4.51 -1.69
CA SER A 300 4.52 -5.90 -1.62
C SER A 300 3.47 -6.82 -2.27
N ASP A 301 3.82 -8.10 -2.45
CA ASP A 301 2.92 -9.12 -3.01
C ASP A 301 1.54 -9.11 -2.34
N ILE A 302 0.50 -9.36 -3.14
CA ILE A 302 -0.83 -9.70 -2.62
C ILE A 302 -1.11 -11.17 -2.97
N ARG A 303 -1.35 -11.98 -1.94
CA ARG A 303 -1.65 -13.41 -2.07
C ARG A 303 -2.53 -13.91 -0.94
N LEU A 304 -3.21 -15.03 -1.20
CA LEU A 304 -4.05 -15.75 -0.23
C LEU A 304 -3.29 -16.88 0.48
N GLY A 305 -1.98 -17.00 0.24
CA GLY A 305 -1.05 -17.91 0.91
C GLY A 305 -0.20 -17.18 1.96
N SER A 306 1.01 -17.69 2.22
CA SER A 306 1.82 -17.29 3.38
C SER A 306 1.95 -15.78 3.57
N ARG A 307 1.67 -15.30 4.79
CA ARG A 307 1.69 -13.87 5.22
C ARG A 307 0.43 -13.06 4.86
N GLY A 308 -0.56 -13.67 4.20
CA GLY A 308 -1.83 -13.04 3.84
C GLY A 308 -3.05 -13.92 4.15
N ASP A 309 -2.97 -15.21 3.83
CA ASP A 309 -3.89 -16.31 4.22
C ASP A 309 -4.76 -16.03 5.44
N SER A 310 -4.16 -16.08 6.62
CA SER A 310 -4.87 -16.16 7.89
C SER A 310 -5.56 -14.84 8.27
N TYR A 311 -5.14 -13.70 7.71
CA TYR A 311 -5.86 -12.43 7.84
C TYR A 311 -7.29 -12.50 7.26
N TYR A 312 -7.47 -13.13 6.10
CA TYR A 312 -8.80 -13.24 5.47
C TYR A 312 -9.74 -14.16 6.26
N GLU A 313 -9.18 -15.25 6.77
CA GLU A 313 -9.81 -16.08 7.78
C GLU A 313 -10.20 -15.28 9.02
N TYR A 314 -9.35 -14.29 9.38
CA TYR A 314 -9.55 -13.36 10.48
C TYR A 314 -10.71 -12.40 10.35
N LEU A 315 -11.33 -12.33 9.20
CA LEU A 315 -12.55 -11.55 9.01
C LEU A 315 -13.79 -12.43 9.22
N LEU A 316 -13.82 -13.64 8.67
CA LEU A 316 -14.99 -14.52 8.80
C LEU A 316 -15.19 -15.00 10.24
N LYS A 317 -14.24 -15.77 10.77
CA LYS A 317 -14.42 -16.44 12.06
C LYS A 317 -14.64 -15.39 13.19
N GLN A 318 -14.25 -14.09 13.02
CA GLN A 318 -14.38 -12.97 13.98
C GLN A 318 -15.76 -12.32 13.96
N TYR A 319 -16.49 -12.51 12.87
CA TYR A 319 -17.93 -12.37 12.84
C TYR A 319 -18.62 -13.59 13.49
N LEU A 320 -18.17 -14.81 13.20
CA LEU A 320 -18.78 -16.05 13.71
C LEU A 320 -18.78 -16.11 15.24
N GLN A 321 -17.58 -16.12 15.83
CA GLN A 321 -17.21 -15.48 17.08
C GLN A 321 -18.34 -14.82 17.87
N THR A 322 -18.80 -13.66 17.43
CA THR A 322 -19.59 -12.74 18.25
C THR A 322 -21.07 -13.10 18.25
N ASP A 323 -21.36 -14.35 17.88
CA ASP A 323 -22.61 -14.79 17.31
C ASP A 323 -23.16 -13.78 16.30
N ARG A 324 -22.31 -13.43 15.33
CA ARG A 324 -22.68 -12.63 14.16
C ARG A 324 -23.12 -11.20 14.52
N THR A 325 -22.65 -10.64 15.64
CA THR A 325 -23.01 -9.27 16.08
C THR A 325 -22.04 -8.19 15.61
N GLU A 326 -20.76 -8.51 15.37
CA GLU A 326 -19.77 -7.55 14.88
C GLU A 326 -19.76 -7.44 13.35
N GLU A 327 -20.76 -6.75 12.82
CA GLU A 327 -20.99 -6.52 11.39
C GLU A 327 -19.79 -5.96 10.61
N VAL A 328 -18.86 -5.26 11.27
CA VAL A 328 -17.62 -4.76 10.65
C VAL A 328 -16.78 -5.89 10.06
N TYR A 329 -16.66 -7.01 10.77
CA TYR A 329 -15.87 -8.17 10.31
C TYR A 329 -16.55 -8.92 9.17
N ARG A 330 -17.90 -8.99 9.18
CA ARG A 330 -18.66 -9.47 8.03
C ARG A 330 -18.43 -8.62 6.79
N GLN A 331 -18.49 -7.29 6.93
CA GLN A 331 -18.30 -6.39 5.80
C GLN A 331 -16.89 -6.55 5.19
N MET A 332 -15.85 -6.51 6.03
CA MET A 332 -14.46 -6.69 5.56
C MET A 332 -14.26 -8.06 4.89
N TYR A 333 -14.84 -9.14 5.43
CA TYR A 333 -14.79 -10.47 4.81
C TYR A 333 -15.47 -10.47 3.43
N GLN A 334 -16.67 -9.89 3.31
CA GLN A 334 -17.40 -9.88 2.05
C GLN A 334 -16.68 -9.06 0.97
N GLU A 335 -16.20 -7.86 1.33
CA GLU A 335 -15.44 -6.99 0.43
C GLU A 335 -14.16 -7.66 -0.09
N THR A 336 -13.37 -8.27 0.80
CA THR A 336 -12.10 -8.94 0.44
C THR A 336 -12.32 -10.20 -0.39
N MET A 337 -13.32 -11.03 -0.07
CA MET A 337 -13.64 -12.23 -0.86
C MET A 337 -14.24 -11.90 -2.22
N ASP A 338 -15.06 -10.85 -2.31
CA ASP A 338 -15.63 -10.39 -3.57
C ASP A 338 -14.53 -9.89 -4.53
N ALA A 339 -13.54 -9.17 -4.00
CA ALA A 339 -12.35 -8.73 -4.75
C ALA A 339 -11.38 -9.89 -5.10
N ALA A 340 -11.19 -10.85 -4.20
CA ALA A 340 -10.34 -12.02 -4.46
C ALA A 340 -10.89 -12.85 -5.62
N ARG A 341 -12.20 -13.10 -5.65
CA ARG A 341 -12.87 -13.86 -6.73
C ARG A 341 -12.68 -13.23 -8.11
N THR A 342 -12.77 -11.91 -8.23
CA THR A 342 -12.59 -11.23 -9.53
C THR A 342 -11.12 -11.14 -9.93
N THR A 343 -10.23 -10.86 -8.98
CA THR A 343 -8.87 -10.45 -9.28
C THR A 343 -7.90 -11.62 -9.30
N LEU A 344 -7.97 -12.53 -8.33
CA LEU A 344 -6.99 -13.58 -8.09
C LEU A 344 -7.37 -14.96 -8.65
N ILE A 345 -8.64 -15.22 -8.92
CA ILE A 345 -9.08 -16.59 -9.28
C ILE A 345 -9.27 -16.74 -10.79
N ARG A 346 -8.75 -17.84 -11.35
CA ARG A 346 -8.80 -18.17 -12.79
C ARG A 346 -9.00 -19.67 -12.99
N LYS A 347 -9.15 -20.10 -14.25
CA LYS A 347 -9.23 -21.52 -14.66
C LYS A 347 -7.94 -21.98 -15.32
N GLY A 348 -7.56 -23.24 -15.09
CA GLY A 348 -6.47 -23.94 -15.76
C GLY A 348 -6.78 -24.27 -17.21
N VAL A 349 -5.73 -24.44 -18.01
CA VAL A 349 -5.81 -24.56 -19.48
C VAL A 349 -6.09 -25.98 -19.98
N ASN A 350 -5.78 -27.01 -19.17
CA ASN A 350 -5.89 -28.41 -19.58
C ASN A 350 -7.19 -29.06 -19.06
N LYS A 351 -7.38 -29.03 -17.73
CA LYS A 351 -8.47 -29.71 -17.03
C LYS A 351 -9.59 -28.74 -16.62
N GLY A 352 -9.29 -27.45 -16.54
CA GLY A 352 -10.25 -26.39 -16.22
C GLY A 352 -10.51 -26.21 -14.73
N ASN A 353 -9.62 -26.74 -13.87
CA ASN A 353 -9.63 -26.54 -12.43
C ASN A 353 -9.47 -25.06 -12.09
N ILE A 354 -10.03 -24.57 -10.98
CA ILE A 354 -9.82 -23.18 -10.54
C ILE A 354 -8.65 -23.08 -9.59
N TYR A 355 -7.84 -22.04 -9.73
CA TYR A 355 -6.69 -21.82 -8.86
C TYR A 355 -6.48 -20.33 -8.60
N THR A 356 -5.67 -20.04 -7.58
CA THR A 356 -5.30 -18.68 -7.22
C THR A 356 -4.03 -18.22 -7.91
N PHE A 357 -4.04 -16.98 -8.36
CA PHE A 357 -2.86 -16.21 -8.71
C PHE A 357 -2.40 -15.35 -7.52
N GLU A 358 -1.11 -15.05 -7.51
CA GLU A 358 -0.55 -13.95 -6.71
C GLU A 358 -0.46 -12.70 -7.59
N LEU A 359 -0.62 -11.52 -6.99
CA LEU A 359 -0.30 -10.25 -7.64
C LEU A 359 1.09 -9.82 -7.18
N ILE A 360 2.05 -9.90 -8.09
CA ILE A 360 3.40 -9.39 -7.88
C ILE A 360 3.43 -7.94 -8.41
N PRO A 361 3.86 -6.95 -7.62
CA PRO A 361 3.98 -5.58 -8.10
C PRO A 361 5.12 -5.50 -9.13
N GLU A 362 4.77 -5.15 -10.36
CA GLU A 362 5.70 -4.91 -11.46
C GLU A 362 5.27 -3.64 -12.18
N ARG A 363 6.15 -2.64 -12.33
CA ARG A 363 5.74 -1.50 -13.16
C ARG A 363 5.91 -1.85 -14.64
N GLN A 364 4.99 -1.32 -15.42
CA GLN A 364 4.99 -1.48 -16.88
C GLN A 364 6.05 -0.62 -17.54
N ALA A 365 6.28 -0.92 -18.82
CA ALA A 365 7.07 -0.15 -19.78
C ALA A 365 6.57 1.30 -20.06
N GLU A 366 5.72 1.88 -19.22
CA GLU A 366 5.02 3.17 -19.45
C GLU A 366 4.76 3.99 -18.16
N GLY A 367 5.12 3.48 -16.98
CA GLY A 367 5.12 4.23 -15.73
C GLY A 367 3.98 3.96 -14.75
N GLY A 368 3.05 3.09 -15.14
CA GLY A 368 2.06 2.53 -14.24
C GLY A 368 2.64 1.42 -13.37
N LEU A 369 2.33 1.43 -12.06
CA LEU A 369 2.38 0.22 -11.25
C LEU A 369 1.32 -0.73 -11.81
N ASN A 370 1.74 -1.90 -12.26
CA ASN A 370 0.85 -2.97 -12.65
C ASN A 370 1.03 -4.13 -11.68
N TRP A 371 0.09 -5.05 -11.73
CA TRP A 371 0.14 -6.25 -10.95
C TRP A 371 0.29 -7.41 -11.91
N ARG A 372 1.49 -8.00 -11.97
CA ARG A 372 1.64 -9.24 -12.73
C ARG A 372 1.00 -10.37 -11.93
N LEU A 373 -0.04 -10.92 -12.54
CA LEU A 373 -0.60 -12.21 -12.18
C LEU A 373 0.49 -13.29 -12.30
N TYR A 374 0.87 -13.90 -11.19
CA TYR A 374 1.77 -15.06 -11.13
C TYR A 374 1.00 -16.34 -10.75
N PRO A 375 1.01 -17.40 -11.60
CA PRO A 375 0.16 -18.59 -11.42
C PRO A 375 0.73 -19.57 -10.38
N LYS A 376 0.70 -19.15 -9.10
CA LYS A 376 1.27 -19.86 -7.95
C LYS A 376 0.23 -20.00 -6.84
N GLN A 377 0.15 -21.19 -6.26
CA GLN A 377 -0.68 -21.49 -5.09
C GLN A 377 0.14 -22.26 -4.05
N ASP A 378 0.24 -21.72 -2.84
CA ASP A 378 0.80 -22.44 -1.69
C ASP A 378 -0.21 -23.51 -1.23
N HIS A 379 0.25 -24.63 -0.67
CA HIS A 379 -0.64 -25.60 -0.01
C HIS A 379 -1.48 -24.95 1.10
N LEU A 380 -0.93 -23.93 1.77
CA LEU A 380 -1.62 -23.07 2.72
C LEU A 380 -3.00 -22.61 2.21
N VAL A 381 -3.10 -22.18 0.94
CA VAL A 381 -4.34 -21.64 0.33
C VAL A 381 -5.51 -22.63 0.39
N CYS A 382 -5.24 -23.93 0.55
CA CYS A 382 -6.27 -24.96 0.62
C CYS A 382 -7.23 -24.83 1.82
N PHE A 383 -6.93 -24.01 2.84
CA PHE A 383 -7.89 -23.63 3.90
C PHE A 383 -9.14 -22.91 3.32
N LEU A 384 -8.94 -22.15 2.24
CA LEU A 384 -9.92 -21.21 1.72
C LEU A 384 -11.19 -21.90 1.18
N GLY A 385 -11.06 -23.14 0.69
CA GLY A 385 -12.18 -23.92 0.17
C GLY A 385 -13.27 -24.15 1.21
N GLY A 386 -12.88 -24.66 2.39
CA GLY A 386 -13.77 -24.84 3.53
C GLY A 386 -14.24 -23.49 4.11
N SER A 387 -13.34 -22.52 4.21
CA SER A 387 -13.66 -21.16 4.72
C SER A 387 -14.76 -20.48 3.89
N LEU A 388 -14.69 -20.52 2.56
CA LEU A 388 -15.71 -19.98 1.66
C LEU A 388 -17.07 -20.69 1.81
N MET A 389 -17.09 -22.02 1.92
CA MET A 389 -18.33 -22.78 2.15
C MET A 389 -18.96 -22.46 3.51
N LEU A 390 -18.14 -22.25 4.55
CA LEU A 390 -18.60 -21.82 5.87
C LEU A 390 -19.12 -20.38 5.84
N GLY A 391 -18.44 -19.47 5.14
CA GLY A 391 -18.87 -18.09 4.93
C GLY A 391 -20.20 -18.00 4.22
N ALA A 392 -20.41 -18.78 3.15
CA ALA A 392 -21.67 -18.83 2.42
C ALA A 392 -22.88 -19.12 3.33
N VAL A 393 -22.75 -20.12 4.23
CA VAL A 393 -23.85 -20.54 5.13
C VAL A 393 -23.96 -19.71 6.42
N ARG A 394 -23.00 -18.83 6.72
CA ARG A 394 -22.98 -18.03 7.98
C ARG A 394 -23.06 -16.52 7.82
N SER A 395 -22.53 -15.95 6.73
CA SER A 395 -22.53 -14.50 6.48
C SER A 395 -23.42 -14.08 5.32
N ARG A 396 -23.76 -15.00 4.40
CA ARG A 396 -24.54 -14.75 3.17
C ARG A 396 -25.82 -15.60 3.02
N ALA A 397 -26.30 -16.20 4.11
CA ALA A 397 -27.57 -16.93 4.16
C ALA A 397 -28.76 -16.03 4.52
N PHE A 398 -29.98 -16.43 4.14
CA PHE A 398 -31.24 -15.77 4.49
C PHE A 398 -31.91 -16.33 5.75
N VAL A 399 -31.35 -17.39 6.33
CA VAL A 399 -31.88 -18.11 7.49
C VAL A 399 -30.77 -18.37 8.51
N ASP A 400 -31.07 -18.28 9.80
CA ASP A 400 -30.10 -18.53 10.88
C ASP A 400 -29.58 -19.98 10.88
N LYS A 401 -30.45 -20.92 10.53
CA LYS A 401 -30.13 -22.34 10.41
C LYS A 401 -30.33 -22.84 8.98
N VAL A 402 -29.23 -22.90 8.25
CA VAL A 402 -29.14 -23.47 6.89
C VAL A 402 -29.23 -25.00 6.95
N SER A 403 -29.80 -25.62 5.90
CA SER A 403 -29.86 -27.08 5.76
C SER A 403 -28.48 -27.69 5.49
N VAL A 404 -28.34 -29.00 5.72
CA VAL A 404 -27.14 -29.78 5.38
C VAL A 404 -27.56 -30.92 4.44
N PRO A 405 -27.25 -30.84 3.12
CA PRO A 405 -26.65 -29.71 2.41
C PRO A 405 -27.61 -28.50 2.28
N PRO A 406 -27.08 -27.28 2.00
CA PRO A 406 -27.90 -26.07 1.84
C PRO A 406 -28.89 -26.14 0.68
N ARG A 407 -30.07 -25.52 0.86
CA ARG A 407 -31.07 -25.37 -0.21
C ARG A 407 -30.88 -24.06 -0.99
N ALA A 408 -31.37 -24.04 -2.23
CA ALA A 408 -31.22 -22.90 -3.15
C ALA A 408 -31.85 -21.60 -2.61
N ASP A 409 -32.93 -21.74 -1.86
CA ASP A 409 -33.72 -20.67 -1.25
C ASP A 409 -33.15 -20.15 0.08
N GLU A 410 -32.16 -20.85 0.66
CA GLU A 410 -31.53 -20.48 1.93
C GLU A 410 -30.31 -19.56 1.76
N LEU A 411 -29.72 -19.51 0.56
CA LEU A 411 -28.53 -18.73 0.25
C LEU A 411 -28.83 -17.55 -0.69
N SER A 412 -28.18 -16.41 -0.45
CA SER A 412 -28.11 -15.32 -1.43
C SER A 412 -27.35 -15.76 -2.69
N ASP A 413 -27.54 -15.05 -3.81
CA ASP A 413 -26.88 -15.42 -5.07
C ASP A 413 -25.35 -15.32 -4.99
N VAL A 414 -24.81 -14.38 -4.20
CA VAL A 414 -23.37 -14.33 -3.90
C VAL A 414 -22.97 -15.48 -2.98
N GLY A 415 -23.79 -15.84 -1.98
CA GLY A 415 -23.55 -17.04 -1.15
C GLY A 415 -23.50 -18.34 -1.96
N LYS A 416 -24.31 -18.46 -3.02
CA LYS A 416 -24.24 -19.59 -3.97
C LYS A 416 -22.93 -19.58 -4.77
N SER A 417 -22.44 -18.40 -5.16
CA SER A 417 -21.15 -18.24 -5.84
C SER A 417 -19.98 -18.63 -4.92
N ASP A 418 -19.95 -18.12 -3.69
CA ASP A 418 -18.92 -18.44 -2.69
C ASP A 418 -18.91 -19.95 -2.37
N TRP A 419 -20.08 -20.57 -2.26
CA TRP A 419 -20.22 -22.02 -2.06
C TRP A 419 -19.66 -22.84 -3.23
N ALA A 420 -19.99 -22.48 -4.47
CA ALA A 420 -19.48 -23.16 -5.66
C ALA A 420 -17.95 -22.98 -5.81
N LEU A 421 -17.46 -21.78 -5.51
CA LEU A 421 -16.04 -21.43 -5.52
C LEU A 421 -15.25 -22.25 -4.48
N GLY A 422 -15.75 -22.34 -3.24
CA GLY A 422 -15.12 -23.15 -2.20
C GLY A 422 -15.04 -24.63 -2.57
N TYR A 423 -16.10 -25.16 -3.19
CA TYR A 423 -16.11 -26.52 -3.72
C TYR A 423 -15.06 -26.75 -4.83
N GLU A 424 -15.01 -25.90 -5.86
CA GLU A 424 -14.08 -26.07 -6.98
C GLU A 424 -12.60 -25.89 -6.55
N LEU A 425 -12.32 -25.07 -5.51
CA LEU A 425 -10.99 -24.97 -4.90
C LEU A 425 -10.60 -26.27 -4.17
N ILE A 426 -11.52 -26.93 -3.46
CA ILE A 426 -11.22 -28.21 -2.78
C ILE A 426 -10.86 -29.29 -3.80
N GLU A 427 -11.59 -29.41 -4.91
CA GLU A 427 -11.24 -30.39 -5.94
C GLU A 427 -9.86 -30.09 -6.57
N THR A 428 -9.48 -28.81 -6.69
CA THR A 428 -8.15 -28.42 -7.19
C THR A 428 -7.04 -28.74 -6.18
N CYS A 429 -7.25 -28.50 -4.89
CA CYS A 429 -6.35 -28.95 -3.84
C CYS A 429 -6.23 -30.48 -3.82
N MET A 430 -7.31 -31.22 -4.07
CA MET A 430 -7.23 -32.67 -4.20
C MET A 430 -6.50 -33.15 -5.47
N ASP A 431 -6.45 -32.31 -6.52
CA ASP A 431 -5.69 -32.58 -7.75
C ASP A 431 -4.18 -32.54 -7.53
N THR A 432 -3.69 -31.69 -6.61
CA THR A 432 -2.24 -31.64 -6.28
C THR A 432 -1.76 -32.86 -5.48
N TYR A 433 -2.68 -33.63 -4.90
CA TYR A 433 -2.39 -34.93 -4.28
C TYR A 433 -2.29 -36.09 -5.29
N ASP A 434 -2.56 -35.88 -6.59
CA ASP A 434 -2.27 -36.88 -7.65
C ASP A 434 -0.77 -36.91 -8.02
N SER A 435 0.08 -36.91 -6.99
CA SER A 435 1.52 -37.05 -7.09
C SER A 435 1.93 -38.53 -6.95
N PRO A 436 3.15 -38.90 -7.40
CA PRO A 436 3.72 -40.24 -7.19
C PRO A 436 3.68 -40.74 -5.73
N THR A 437 3.85 -39.87 -4.73
CA THR A 437 3.74 -40.25 -3.31
C THR A 437 2.30 -40.28 -2.79
N GLY A 438 1.37 -39.59 -3.45
CA GLY A 438 0.00 -39.35 -3.00
C GLY A 438 -0.10 -38.22 -1.96
N LEU A 439 0.83 -37.26 -2.01
CA LEU A 439 0.93 -36.08 -1.12
C LEU A 439 1.12 -34.81 -1.98
N SER A 440 0.50 -33.69 -1.59
CA SER A 440 0.68 -32.41 -2.30
C SER A 440 2.07 -31.82 -2.06
N PRO A 441 2.67 -31.13 -3.06
CA PRO A 441 3.82 -30.24 -2.82
C PRO A 441 3.44 -29.07 -1.89
N GLU A 442 4.45 -28.41 -1.32
CA GLU A 442 4.35 -27.17 -0.55
C GLU A 442 3.83 -26.01 -1.43
N ILE A 443 4.26 -25.94 -2.69
CA ILE A 443 3.86 -24.93 -3.66
C ILE A 443 3.57 -25.59 -5.01
N ALA A 444 2.36 -25.38 -5.53
CA ALA A 444 1.97 -25.75 -6.88
C ALA A 444 1.98 -24.52 -7.79
N HIS A 445 2.48 -24.69 -9.01
CA HIS A 445 2.44 -23.68 -10.08
C HIS A 445 1.52 -24.19 -11.18
N PHE A 446 0.84 -23.29 -11.90
CA PHE A 446 -0.18 -23.66 -12.89
C PHE A 446 0.21 -23.23 -14.30
N TYR A 447 -0.21 -24.02 -15.29
CA TYR A 447 -0.01 -23.72 -16.70
C TYR A 447 -0.96 -22.60 -17.18
N ILE A 448 -0.43 -21.68 -18.00
CA ILE A 448 -1.17 -20.55 -18.60
C ILE A 448 -0.83 -20.44 -20.09
N GLU A 449 -1.79 -20.02 -20.93
CA GLU A 449 -1.66 -20.09 -22.41
C GLU A 449 -0.41 -19.39 -22.98
N ASP A 450 0.12 -18.38 -22.28
CA ASP A 450 1.23 -17.53 -22.72
C ASP A 450 2.62 -17.84 -22.08
N ASP A 451 2.79 -18.85 -21.21
CA ASP A 451 4.12 -19.08 -20.56
C ASP A 451 5.17 -19.78 -21.43
N GLY A 452 4.77 -20.26 -22.61
CA GLY A 452 5.68 -20.79 -23.63
C GLY A 452 6.15 -22.24 -23.42
N ARG A 453 5.61 -22.96 -22.43
CA ARG A 453 5.80 -24.41 -22.29
C ARG A 453 4.86 -25.19 -23.21
N ASP A 454 5.23 -26.44 -23.51
CA ASP A 454 4.39 -27.35 -24.30
C ASP A 454 3.43 -28.12 -23.36
N TRP A 455 2.16 -27.74 -23.37
CA TRP A 455 1.11 -28.39 -22.57
C TRP A 455 0.69 -29.75 -23.14
N SER A 456 1.02 -30.07 -24.39
CA SER A 456 0.47 -31.22 -25.10
C SER A 456 0.91 -32.58 -24.53
N GLU A 457 2.02 -32.61 -23.80
CA GLU A 457 2.51 -33.81 -23.09
C GLU A 457 1.89 -33.98 -21.69
N ASN A 458 1.28 -32.93 -21.10
CA ASN A 458 0.79 -32.90 -19.71
C ASN A 458 -0.75 -32.76 -19.59
N ALA A 459 -1.52 -33.25 -20.57
CA ALA A 459 -2.97 -33.08 -20.68
C ALA A 459 -3.84 -33.72 -19.55
N GLY A 460 -3.23 -34.25 -18.48
CA GLY A 460 -3.93 -34.85 -17.34
C GLY A 460 -4.15 -33.92 -16.13
N HIS A 461 -3.36 -32.84 -16.00
CA HIS A 461 -3.35 -31.95 -14.84
C HIS A 461 -3.09 -30.48 -15.26
N ASP A 462 -3.54 -29.54 -14.43
CA ASP A 462 -3.36 -28.09 -14.65
C ASP A 462 -2.09 -27.53 -13.98
N TRP A 463 -1.40 -28.33 -13.15
CA TRP A 463 -0.33 -27.90 -12.25
C TRP A 463 1.01 -28.64 -12.47
N TYR A 464 2.09 -28.08 -11.91
CA TYR A 464 3.45 -28.63 -11.88
C TYR A 464 4.25 -28.10 -10.66
N VAL A 465 5.42 -28.69 -10.40
CA VAL A 465 6.38 -28.21 -9.37
C VAL A 465 7.58 -27.53 -10.04
N LYS A 466 7.86 -26.28 -9.67
CA LYS A 466 8.94 -25.49 -10.29
C LYS A 466 10.33 -26.02 -9.93
N GLY A 467 11.23 -26.03 -10.91
CA GLY A 467 12.62 -26.50 -10.75
C GLY A 467 12.80 -28.02 -10.91
N MET A 468 11.70 -28.79 -10.96
CA MET A 468 11.71 -30.24 -11.15
C MET A 468 11.54 -30.65 -12.63
N GLU A 469 11.60 -29.69 -13.55
CA GLU A 469 11.35 -29.87 -15.00
C GLU A 469 12.44 -30.70 -15.72
N PHE A 470 13.61 -30.92 -15.09
CA PHE A 470 14.73 -31.66 -15.67
C PHE A 470 15.18 -32.84 -14.77
N PRO A 471 15.30 -34.06 -15.31
CA PRO A 471 15.76 -35.21 -14.55
C PRO A 471 17.17 -35.02 -13.95
N GLY A 472 17.30 -35.23 -12.64
CA GLY A 472 18.58 -35.18 -11.92
C GLY A 472 18.88 -33.87 -11.19
N ASN A 473 17.95 -32.89 -11.21
CA ASN A 473 18.01 -31.76 -10.28
C ASN A 473 17.83 -32.23 -8.82
N PRO A 474 18.44 -31.56 -7.83
CA PRO A 474 18.09 -31.77 -6.42
C PRO A 474 16.64 -31.31 -6.16
N PRO A 475 15.95 -31.89 -5.15
CA PRO A 475 14.60 -31.45 -4.76
C PRO A 475 14.50 -29.94 -4.58
N SER A 476 13.50 -29.32 -5.19
CA SER A 476 13.19 -27.90 -4.94
C SER A 476 12.45 -27.75 -3.60
N TYR A 477 12.55 -26.56 -2.99
CA TYR A 477 11.83 -26.25 -1.74
C TYR A 477 10.30 -26.42 -1.91
N ASP A 478 9.79 -26.08 -3.10
CA ASP A 478 8.39 -26.23 -3.50
C ASP A 478 7.92 -27.70 -3.49
N ALA A 479 8.82 -28.68 -3.71
CA ALA A 479 8.51 -30.10 -3.88
C ALA A 479 8.24 -30.86 -2.57
N ARG A 480 8.58 -30.29 -1.42
CA ARG A 480 8.49 -30.97 -0.12
C ARG A 480 7.05 -31.14 0.37
N TYR A 481 6.83 -32.05 1.32
CA TYR A 481 5.62 -32.12 2.13
C TYR A 481 5.96 -32.20 3.62
N ILE A 482 5.55 -31.19 4.39
CA ILE A 482 5.89 -31.02 5.81
C ILE A 482 4.73 -31.37 6.77
N LEU A 483 3.90 -32.34 6.42
CA LEU A 483 2.78 -32.85 7.27
C LEU A 483 1.60 -31.88 7.47
N ARG A 484 1.44 -30.90 6.57
CA ARG A 484 0.46 -29.80 6.68
C ARG A 484 -1.03 -30.19 6.69
N PRO A 485 -1.91 -29.39 7.33
CA PRO A 485 -3.32 -29.72 7.55
C PRO A 485 -4.34 -29.14 6.56
N GLU A 486 -4.02 -28.09 5.79
CA GLU A 486 -5.05 -27.15 5.28
C GLU A 486 -6.03 -27.80 4.27
N THR A 487 -5.58 -28.83 3.54
CA THR A 487 -6.48 -29.65 2.71
C THR A 487 -7.43 -30.52 3.57
N VAL A 488 -6.95 -31.21 4.61
CA VAL A 488 -7.80 -32.07 5.44
C VAL A 488 -8.76 -31.28 6.35
N GLU A 489 -8.39 -30.05 6.70
CA GLU A 489 -9.27 -29.04 7.29
C GLU A 489 -10.48 -28.75 6.38
N SER A 490 -10.23 -28.34 5.14
CA SER A 490 -11.28 -28.05 4.17
C SER A 490 -12.18 -29.26 3.89
N LEU A 491 -11.62 -30.47 3.83
CA LEU A 491 -12.39 -31.71 3.73
C LEU A 491 -13.30 -31.94 4.95
N PHE A 492 -12.84 -31.62 6.16
CA PHE A 492 -13.66 -31.68 7.37
C PHE A 492 -14.83 -30.69 7.31
N ILE A 493 -14.57 -29.41 7.00
CA ILE A 493 -15.64 -28.40 6.89
C ILE A 493 -16.65 -28.81 5.81
N ALA A 494 -16.18 -29.13 4.60
CA ALA A 494 -17.03 -29.49 3.48
C ALA A 494 -17.86 -30.75 3.78
N PHE A 495 -17.29 -31.77 4.43
CA PHE A 495 -18.05 -32.93 4.91
C PHE A 495 -19.15 -32.53 5.90
N ARG A 496 -18.83 -31.69 6.88
CA ARG A 496 -19.81 -31.26 7.90
C ARG A 496 -20.96 -30.44 7.32
N LEU A 497 -20.70 -29.65 6.27
CA LEU A 497 -21.68 -28.81 5.57
C LEU A 497 -22.48 -29.53 4.48
N THR A 498 -22.05 -30.71 4.02
CA THR A 498 -22.71 -31.44 2.90
C THR A 498 -23.22 -32.83 3.27
N GLY A 499 -22.53 -33.55 4.16
CA GLY A 499 -22.68 -34.99 4.35
C GLY A 499 -22.15 -35.85 3.19
N ASP A 500 -21.41 -35.30 2.21
CA ASP A 500 -20.89 -36.05 1.06
C ASP A 500 -19.72 -36.95 1.45
N GLN A 501 -19.93 -38.28 1.42
CA GLN A 501 -18.92 -39.29 1.76
C GLN A 501 -17.59 -39.15 1.01
N ARG A 502 -17.57 -38.52 -0.17
CA ARG A 502 -16.34 -38.30 -0.95
C ARG A 502 -15.24 -37.61 -0.15
N TYR A 503 -15.55 -36.63 0.69
CA TYR A 503 -14.55 -35.92 1.48
C TYR A 503 -13.90 -36.83 2.55
N ARG A 504 -14.65 -37.77 3.12
CA ARG A 504 -14.11 -38.85 3.98
C ARG A 504 -13.21 -39.80 3.20
N ASP A 505 -13.55 -40.10 1.96
CA ASP A 505 -12.75 -40.99 1.11
C ASP A 505 -11.44 -40.31 0.65
N TYR A 506 -11.48 -38.99 0.38
CA TYR A 506 -10.30 -38.15 0.14
C TYR A 506 -9.37 -38.09 1.37
N GLY A 507 -9.89 -37.74 2.55
CA GLY A 507 -9.07 -37.68 3.78
C GLY A 507 -8.43 -39.02 4.14
N TRP A 508 -9.10 -40.14 3.84
CA TRP A 508 -8.54 -41.47 4.05
C TRP A 508 -7.36 -41.77 3.12
N LYS A 509 -7.44 -41.37 1.83
CA LYS A 509 -6.31 -41.51 0.89
C LYS A 509 -5.08 -40.73 1.36
N ILE A 510 -5.28 -39.48 1.82
CA ILE A 510 -4.21 -38.62 2.36
C ILE A 510 -3.56 -39.29 3.56
N PHE A 511 -4.34 -39.75 4.54
CA PHE A 511 -3.81 -40.46 5.72
C PHE A 511 -3.01 -41.72 5.32
N GLN A 512 -3.49 -42.50 4.36
CA GLN A 512 -2.76 -43.67 3.85
C GLN A 512 -1.46 -43.28 3.11
N ALA A 513 -1.35 -42.10 2.52
CA ALA A 513 -0.10 -41.60 1.96
C ALA A 513 0.89 -41.15 3.04
N ILE A 514 0.42 -40.49 4.10
CA ILE A 514 1.24 -40.13 5.27
C ILE A 514 1.81 -41.39 5.95
N GLU A 515 0.97 -42.38 6.24
CA GLU A 515 1.37 -43.67 6.83
C GLU A 515 2.46 -44.40 6.03
N ARG A 516 2.47 -44.26 4.70
CA ARG A 516 3.43 -44.94 3.82
C ARG A 516 4.74 -44.18 3.65
N ASN A 517 4.69 -42.86 3.52
CA ASN A 517 5.86 -42.06 3.14
C ASN A 517 6.57 -41.42 4.35
N CYS A 518 5.80 -40.99 5.37
CA CYS A 518 6.28 -40.13 6.45
C CYS A 518 6.54 -40.88 7.78
N LYS A 519 5.99 -42.08 7.98
CA LYS A 519 6.09 -42.81 9.24
C LYS A 519 7.50 -43.35 9.52
N ILE A 520 7.95 -43.25 10.77
CA ILE A 520 9.20 -43.86 11.26
C ILE A 520 8.88 -45.07 12.13
N GLU A 521 9.55 -46.21 11.90
CA GLU A 521 9.27 -47.49 12.59
C GLU A 521 9.54 -47.43 14.10
N SER A 522 10.57 -46.69 14.53
CA SER A 522 10.93 -46.50 15.96
C SER A 522 10.04 -45.49 16.71
N GLY A 523 9.07 -44.88 16.04
CA GLY A 523 8.17 -43.86 16.59
C GLY A 523 8.25 -42.53 15.83
N GLY A 524 7.15 -41.78 15.78
CA GLY A 524 7.09 -40.49 15.10
C GLY A 524 6.88 -40.53 13.58
N TYR A 525 6.80 -39.33 12.98
CA TYR A 525 6.59 -39.07 11.56
C TYR A 525 7.49 -37.91 11.13
N VAL A 526 7.86 -37.87 9.86
CA VAL A 526 8.81 -36.91 9.30
C VAL A 526 8.35 -36.30 7.98
N SER A 527 8.78 -35.07 7.73
CA SER A 527 8.71 -34.39 6.44
C SER A 527 9.45 -35.17 5.33
N ILE A 528 8.99 -35.03 4.09
CA ILE A 528 9.69 -35.55 2.89
C ILE A 528 10.06 -34.40 1.95
N LEU A 529 11.20 -34.51 1.28
CA LEU A 529 11.76 -33.43 0.44
C LEU A 529 11.18 -33.35 -0.98
N ASP A 530 10.63 -34.43 -1.53
CA ASP A 530 10.12 -34.48 -2.91
C ASP A 530 8.90 -35.39 -3.05
N VAL A 531 7.70 -34.82 -3.19
CA VAL A 531 6.46 -35.59 -3.42
C VAL A 531 6.40 -36.28 -4.78
N MET A 532 7.24 -35.87 -5.73
CA MET A 532 7.35 -36.48 -7.06
C MET A 532 8.24 -37.73 -7.04
N ASN A 533 8.96 -38.00 -5.95
CA ASN A 533 9.82 -39.17 -5.79
C ASN A 533 9.32 -40.10 -4.67
N LYS A 534 8.93 -41.33 -5.04
CA LYS A 534 8.54 -42.39 -4.07
C LYS A 534 9.67 -42.83 -3.15
N GLU A 535 10.92 -42.58 -3.53
CA GLU A 535 12.12 -42.84 -2.74
C GLU A 535 12.70 -41.54 -2.13
N SER A 536 11.86 -40.50 -1.96
CA SER A 536 12.27 -39.21 -1.38
C SER A 536 13.03 -39.37 -0.07
N GLU A 537 14.08 -38.55 0.04
CA GLU A 537 14.75 -38.31 1.31
C GLU A 537 13.76 -37.75 2.35
N LYS A 538 14.05 -38.09 3.62
CA LYS A 538 13.30 -37.69 4.80
C LYS A 538 14.06 -36.62 5.56
N GLU A 539 13.39 -35.56 5.96
CA GLU A 539 13.94 -34.52 6.82
C GLU A 539 13.63 -34.86 8.28
N ASP A 540 14.64 -34.86 9.16
CA ASP A 540 14.48 -35.28 10.57
C ASP A 540 13.77 -34.22 11.43
N LYS A 541 12.49 -33.99 11.14
CA LYS A 541 11.63 -33.05 11.85
C LYS A 541 10.18 -33.55 11.86
N MET A 542 9.56 -33.54 13.04
CA MET A 542 8.11 -33.71 13.20
C MET A 542 7.50 -32.38 13.63
N GLU A 543 6.71 -31.76 12.76
CA GLU A 543 6.03 -30.50 13.06
C GLU A 543 4.87 -30.71 14.06
N THR A 544 4.67 -29.77 14.99
CA THR A 544 3.66 -29.90 16.06
C THR A 544 2.24 -30.02 15.48
N PHE A 545 1.96 -29.25 14.42
CA PHE A 545 0.70 -29.24 13.66
C PHE A 545 0.32 -30.58 13.03
N PHE A 546 1.25 -31.53 12.89
CA PHE A 546 0.85 -32.88 12.50
C PHE A 546 -0.10 -33.52 13.53
N LEU A 547 0.19 -33.35 14.83
CA LEU A 547 -0.67 -33.88 15.91
C LEU A 547 -1.83 -32.94 16.20
N SER A 548 -1.55 -31.64 16.32
CA SER A 548 -2.54 -30.65 16.74
C SER A 548 -3.52 -30.22 15.64
N GLU A 549 -3.25 -30.50 14.36
CA GLU A 549 -4.14 -30.14 13.26
C GLU A 549 -4.42 -31.31 12.31
N THR A 550 -3.40 -31.86 11.66
CA THR A 550 -3.60 -32.86 10.60
C THR A 550 -4.31 -34.11 11.12
N LEU A 551 -3.87 -34.68 12.26
CA LEU A 551 -4.57 -35.80 12.91
C LEU A 551 -5.87 -35.37 13.59
N LYS A 552 -5.98 -34.14 14.10
CA LYS A 552 -7.21 -33.58 14.68
C LYS A 552 -8.34 -33.51 13.64
N TYR A 553 -8.12 -32.91 12.47
CA TYR A 553 -9.14 -32.80 11.42
C TYR A 553 -9.50 -34.16 10.82
N LEU A 554 -8.53 -35.05 10.60
CA LEU A 554 -8.81 -36.43 10.18
C LEU A 554 -9.69 -37.16 11.20
N TYR A 555 -9.43 -37.02 12.50
CA TYR A 555 -10.27 -37.58 13.54
C TYR A 555 -11.69 -36.99 13.52
N LEU A 556 -11.83 -35.66 13.36
CA LEU A 556 -13.13 -34.98 13.33
C LEU A 556 -13.96 -35.27 12.06
N LEU A 557 -13.29 -35.48 10.92
CA LEU A 557 -13.86 -35.94 9.65
C LEU A 557 -14.48 -37.34 9.78
N PHE A 558 -13.81 -38.26 10.47
CA PHE A 558 -14.32 -39.61 10.76
C PHE A 558 -15.17 -39.71 12.04
N SER A 559 -15.41 -38.60 12.75
CA SER A 559 -16.26 -38.56 13.95
C SER A 559 -17.74 -38.32 13.65
N ASP A 560 -18.58 -38.47 14.68
CA ASP A 560 -20.01 -38.22 14.63
C ASP A 560 -20.33 -36.71 14.51
N SER A 561 -21.44 -36.37 13.86
CA SER A 561 -21.95 -34.99 13.75
C SER A 561 -22.05 -34.21 15.06
N SER A 562 -22.30 -34.90 16.18
CA SER A 562 -22.42 -34.32 17.53
C SER A 562 -21.07 -34.00 18.19
N VAL A 563 -19.97 -34.56 17.70
CA VAL A 563 -18.63 -34.17 18.10
C VAL A 563 -18.29 -32.87 17.37
N LEU A 564 -18.30 -31.76 18.10
CA LEU A 564 -17.96 -30.42 17.62
C LEU A 564 -18.79 -29.97 16.39
N PRO A 565 -20.12 -29.80 16.56
CA PRO A 565 -21.00 -29.32 15.49
C PRO A 565 -20.71 -27.86 15.11
N LEU A 566 -20.79 -27.57 13.81
CA LEU A 566 -20.61 -26.23 13.23
C LEU A 566 -21.79 -25.27 13.49
N ASP A 567 -22.88 -25.70 14.16
CA ASP A 567 -24.20 -25.05 14.11
C ASP A 567 -24.84 -24.66 15.44
N ARG A 568 -24.13 -24.79 16.56
CA ARG A 568 -24.66 -24.35 17.86
C ARG A 568 -24.25 -22.91 18.18
N GLU A 569 -25.26 -22.05 18.24
CA GLU A 569 -25.21 -20.64 18.64
C GLU A 569 -24.43 -20.45 19.96
N PHE A 570 -23.66 -19.37 20.05
CA PHE A 570 -22.80 -18.99 21.18
C PHE A 570 -21.71 -20.02 21.55
N PHE A 571 -22.08 -21.10 22.24
CA PHE A 571 -21.21 -21.81 23.17
C PHE A 571 -20.28 -22.87 22.54
N LEU A 572 -20.55 -23.23 21.28
CA LEU A 572 -19.81 -24.29 20.57
C LEU A 572 -18.99 -23.75 19.40
N GLN A 573 -19.32 -22.55 18.93
CA GLN A 573 -18.37 -21.71 18.20
C GLN A 573 -17.04 -21.63 18.96
N PHE A 574 -17.01 -21.28 20.26
CA PHE A 574 -15.79 -21.37 21.13
C PHE A 574 -15.01 -22.69 20.97
N ARG A 575 -15.70 -23.84 21.00
CA ARG A 575 -15.06 -25.16 20.95
C ARG A 575 -14.48 -25.45 19.58
N LEU A 576 -15.06 -24.89 18.53
CA LEU A 576 -14.58 -25.01 17.17
C LEU A 576 -13.40 -24.08 16.94
N HIS A 577 -13.55 -22.81 17.32
CA HIS A 577 -12.59 -21.72 17.26
C HIS A 577 -11.17 -22.17 17.63
N PHE A 578 -11.01 -22.71 18.83
CA PHE A 578 -9.72 -23.22 19.32
C PHE A 578 -9.13 -24.42 18.58
N LEU A 579 -9.96 -25.20 17.89
CA LEU A 579 -9.54 -26.37 17.12
C LEU A 579 -9.09 -26.02 15.71
N PHE A 580 -9.49 -24.83 15.23
CA PHE A 580 -8.89 -24.25 14.05
C PHE A 580 -7.73 -23.30 14.38
N ALA A 581 -7.63 -22.77 15.60
CA ALA A 581 -6.76 -21.66 16.00
C ALA A 581 -5.21 -21.84 15.88
N ASN A 582 -4.71 -22.87 15.18
CA ASN A 582 -3.32 -22.91 14.70
C ASN A 582 -3.11 -22.31 13.31
N ALA A 583 -4.20 -22.06 12.59
CA ALA A 583 -4.48 -20.67 12.27
C ALA A 583 -5.83 -20.29 12.86
N ASN A 584 -5.79 -19.39 13.85
CA ASN A 584 -6.79 -18.34 13.96
C ASN A 584 -8.24 -18.61 14.60
N LEU A 585 -8.60 -17.85 15.68
CA LEU A 585 -9.92 -17.22 16.07
C LEU A 585 -10.72 -17.86 17.30
N ALA A 586 -11.27 -17.08 18.29
CA ALA A 586 -11.83 -17.32 19.69
C ALA A 586 -12.43 -16.07 20.55
N LEU A 587 -13.36 -16.19 21.53
CA LEU A 587 -14.62 -15.37 21.71
C LEU A 587 -14.86 -13.97 22.43
N LEU A 588 -16.17 -13.55 22.45
CA LEU A 588 -16.89 -12.42 23.13
C LEU A 588 -17.86 -12.99 24.21
N ILE A 589 -18.53 -12.15 25.06
CA ILE A 589 -19.96 -12.24 25.52
C ILE A 589 -20.26 -11.36 26.78
N PHE A 590 -21.46 -10.75 26.85
CA PHE A 590 -22.00 -10.11 28.07
C PHE A 590 -23.44 -10.59 28.36
N ALA A 591 -23.72 -11.32 29.46
CA ALA A 591 -25.08 -11.83 29.72
C ALA A 591 -25.51 -12.18 31.18
N THR A 592 -25.06 -11.51 32.25
CA THR A 592 -25.76 -11.60 33.56
C THR A 592 -25.64 -10.34 34.45
N CYS A 593 -26.41 -9.27 34.18
CA CYS A 593 -26.79 -8.29 35.22
C CYS A 593 -27.89 -7.26 34.84
N VAL A 594 -28.99 -7.67 34.18
CA VAL A 594 -30.16 -6.79 34.00
C VAL A 594 -31.48 -7.47 34.38
N PRO A 595 -31.88 -7.35 35.66
CA PRO A 595 -33.30 -7.28 36.00
C PRO A 595 -33.63 -6.15 37.01
N ILE A 596 -33.07 -4.94 36.82
CA ILE A 596 -33.44 -3.76 37.64
C ILE A 596 -33.84 -2.52 36.80
N PHE A 597 -33.27 -2.30 35.61
CA PHE A 597 -33.46 -1.04 34.87
C PHE A 597 -34.81 -0.87 34.12
N LEU A 598 -35.62 -1.93 33.99
CA LEU A 598 -36.88 -1.92 33.23
C LEU A 598 -38.13 -1.44 34.01
N LEU A 599 -37.95 -0.76 35.14
CA LEU A 599 -39.05 -0.20 35.95
C LEU A 599 -39.21 1.33 35.87
N VAL A 600 -38.24 2.07 35.32
CA VAL A 600 -38.27 3.56 35.32
C VAL A 600 -38.75 4.15 33.98
N LEU A 601 -38.50 3.48 32.85
CA LEU A 601 -38.84 4.02 31.51
C LEU A 601 -40.32 3.85 31.08
N LYS A 602 -41.20 3.41 31.99
CA LYS A 602 -42.66 3.35 31.75
C LYS A 602 -43.41 4.65 32.08
N ALA A 603 -42.72 5.73 32.43
CA ALA A 603 -43.33 6.94 32.99
C ALA A 603 -43.43 8.18 32.06
N CYS A 604 -42.83 8.17 30.86
CA CYS A 604 -42.73 9.40 30.04
C CYS A 604 -43.27 9.34 28.59
N VAL A 605 -43.81 8.22 28.11
CA VAL A 605 -44.48 8.16 26.79
C VAL A 605 -46.00 8.07 26.97
N LEU A 606 -46.55 9.12 27.58
CA LEU A 606 -47.98 9.44 27.58
C LEU A 606 -48.15 10.96 27.42
N THR A 607 -47.96 11.45 26.21
CA THR A 607 -48.73 12.55 25.59
C THR A 607 -48.29 12.70 24.13
N TRP A 608 -49.18 13.23 23.28
CA TRP A 608 -48.93 13.56 21.86
C TRP A 608 -48.77 12.41 20.86
N ALA A 609 -49.79 11.55 20.82
CA ALA A 609 -50.35 11.17 19.52
C ALA A 609 -51.64 11.97 19.28
N TRP A 610 -51.70 12.78 18.22
CA TRP A 610 -52.91 13.09 17.43
C TRP A 610 -52.60 14.04 16.25
N SER A 611 -53.37 13.93 15.16
CA SER A 611 -53.27 14.70 13.89
C SER A 611 -52.04 14.35 13.02
N ALA A 612 -52.16 13.88 11.77
CA ALA A 612 -53.35 13.52 11.00
C ALA A 612 -53.06 12.39 9.99
N ARG A 613 -54.09 11.64 9.61
CA ARG A 613 -54.14 10.91 8.34
C ARG A 613 -54.75 11.83 7.28
N ASP A 614 -54.23 11.80 6.06
CA ASP A 614 -54.95 11.31 4.87
C ASP A 614 -54.33 11.83 3.55
N GLY A 615 -54.26 10.94 2.55
CA GLY A 615 -54.29 11.32 1.13
C GLY A 615 -52.96 11.40 0.36
N GLY A 616 -52.96 10.77 -0.83
CA GLY A 616 -52.07 11.13 -1.95
C GLY A 616 -50.92 10.16 -2.24
N TYR A 617 -51.13 9.26 -3.20
CA TYR A 617 -50.08 8.42 -3.78
C TYR A 617 -49.88 8.83 -5.25
N GLU A 618 -48.90 9.70 -5.51
CA GLU A 618 -48.38 9.98 -6.86
C GLU A 618 -46.86 10.15 -6.76
N GLY A 619 -46.12 9.51 -7.67
CA GLY A 619 -44.66 9.60 -7.74
C GLY A 619 -44.19 10.28 -9.03
N PRO A 620 -43.05 10.99 -9.01
CA PRO A 620 -42.27 11.32 -10.20
C PRO A 620 -40.99 10.44 -10.24
N SER A 621 -40.69 9.71 -11.32
CA SER A 621 -40.28 10.17 -12.66
C SER A 621 -38.98 10.99 -12.66
N GLN A 622 -37.96 10.47 -13.35
CA GLN A 622 -36.69 11.16 -13.61
C GLN A 622 -36.92 12.50 -14.33
N ALA A 623 -36.27 13.57 -13.85
CA ALA A 623 -35.99 14.75 -14.64
C ALA A 623 -34.68 15.38 -14.15
N VAL A 624 -33.75 15.62 -15.08
CA VAL A 624 -32.51 16.38 -14.85
C VAL A 624 -32.87 17.85 -14.67
N MET A 625 -32.35 18.49 -13.63
CA MET A 625 -32.30 19.97 -13.56
C MET A 625 -30.92 20.45 -13.14
N SER A 626 -30.34 21.26 -14.02
CA SER A 626 -29.39 22.32 -13.69
C SER A 626 -29.84 23.05 -12.43
N ALA A 627 -29.03 23.00 -11.37
CA ALA A 627 -29.24 23.84 -10.20
C ALA A 627 -28.70 25.24 -10.52
N ASP A 628 -29.58 26.24 -10.57
CA ASP A 628 -29.18 27.64 -10.66
C ASP A 628 -28.26 27.99 -9.48
N TYR A 629 -27.20 28.76 -9.78
CA TYR A 629 -26.30 29.33 -8.78
C TYR A 629 -27.06 30.35 -7.92
N ASP A 630 -27.43 29.96 -6.69
CA ASP A 630 -28.08 30.88 -5.75
C ASP A 630 -27.05 31.87 -5.16
N SER A 631 -26.93 33.01 -5.82
CA SER A 631 -26.06 34.12 -5.42
C SER A 631 -26.35 34.69 -4.02
N GLY A 632 -27.45 34.32 -3.36
CA GLY A 632 -27.84 34.84 -2.04
C GLY A 632 -27.05 34.29 -0.85
N LEU A 633 -26.24 33.24 -1.02
CA LEU A 633 -25.52 32.55 0.06
C LEU A 633 -24.05 32.98 0.23
N PHE A 634 -23.57 33.94 -0.55
CA PHE A 634 -22.18 34.41 -0.55
C PHE A 634 -22.12 35.94 -0.48
N THR A 635 -21.51 36.48 0.59
CA THR A 635 -21.22 37.92 0.69
C THR A 635 -19.71 38.14 0.49
N PRO A 636 -19.27 38.70 -0.66
CA PRO A 636 -17.86 38.99 -0.88
C PRO A 636 -17.33 39.98 0.17
N LEU A 637 -16.07 39.79 0.58
CA LEU A 637 -15.35 40.74 1.44
C LEU A 637 -14.54 41.67 0.53
N GLU A 638 -15.16 42.76 0.08
CA GLU A 638 -14.60 43.65 -0.95
C GLU A 638 -13.20 44.21 -0.59
N ASP A 639 -12.90 44.39 0.70
CA ASP A 639 -11.64 44.94 1.19
C ASP A 639 -11.02 44.11 2.35
N LEU A 640 -9.75 43.76 2.18
CA LEU A 640 -8.88 43.13 3.19
C LEU A 640 -8.68 43.99 4.45
N HIS A 641 -8.86 45.31 4.39
CA HIS A 641 -8.70 46.17 5.57
C HIS A 641 -9.81 46.00 6.62
N ILE A 642 -10.94 45.39 6.25
CA ILE A 642 -12.07 45.09 7.14
C ILE A 642 -11.75 43.91 8.09
N LEU A 643 -10.75 43.09 7.75
CA LEU A 643 -10.36 41.92 8.53
C LEU A 643 -9.83 42.29 9.93
N SER A 644 -10.30 41.55 10.94
CA SER A 644 -9.92 41.76 12.34
C SER A 644 -8.44 41.46 12.60
N GLU A 645 -7.81 42.20 13.52
CA GLU A 645 -6.46 41.91 14.01
C GLU A 645 -6.43 40.83 15.12
N THR A 646 -7.59 40.47 15.68
CA THR A 646 -7.70 39.62 16.87
C THR A 646 -8.47 38.32 16.66
N GLN A 647 -9.27 38.22 15.59
CA GLN A 647 -10.14 37.08 15.30
C GLN A 647 -10.03 36.69 13.83
N TYR A 648 -10.22 35.39 13.55
CA TYR A 648 -10.30 34.89 12.18
C TYR A 648 -11.65 35.21 11.54
N THR A 649 -11.62 35.57 10.26
CA THR A 649 -12.76 35.61 9.36
C THR A 649 -12.69 34.38 8.46
N THR A 650 -13.77 33.59 8.41
CA THR A 650 -13.84 32.38 7.57
C THR A 650 -14.51 32.69 6.24
N LEU A 651 -13.77 32.46 5.16
CA LEU A 651 -14.20 32.56 3.77
C LEU A 651 -14.66 31.16 3.31
N LYS A 652 -15.75 31.05 2.54
CA LYS A 652 -16.28 29.78 2.01
C LYS A 652 -16.79 29.95 0.59
N HIS A 653 -16.64 28.96 -0.28
CA HIS A 653 -17.03 29.08 -1.69
C HIS A 653 -18.02 27.97 -2.12
N PRO A 654 -19.12 28.29 -2.83
CA PRO A 654 -20.17 27.32 -3.17
C PRO A 654 -19.68 26.18 -4.08
N VAL A 655 -18.71 26.43 -4.99
CA VAL A 655 -18.11 25.39 -5.85
C VAL A 655 -17.11 24.51 -5.09
N PHE A 656 -16.58 24.98 -3.95
CA PHE A 656 -15.63 24.25 -3.11
C PHE A 656 -16.19 24.08 -1.68
N PRO A 657 -17.35 23.44 -1.49
CA PRO A 657 -18.07 23.46 -0.21
C PRO A 657 -17.34 22.73 0.94
N ARG A 658 -16.35 21.90 0.60
CA ARG A 658 -15.47 21.17 1.53
C ARG A 658 -14.20 21.95 1.93
N HIS A 659 -14.01 23.15 1.36
CA HIS A 659 -12.87 24.03 1.62
C HIS A 659 -13.32 25.37 2.23
N GLY A 660 -12.55 25.87 3.19
CA GLY A 660 -12.69 27.20 3.75
C GLY A 660 -11.33 27.88 3.90
N VAL A 661 -11.32 29.19 4.09
CA VAL A 661 -10.09 29.94 4.38
C VAL A 661 -10.32 30.80 5.62
N ARG A 662 -9.67 30.47 6.73
CA ARG A 662 -9.59 31.34 7.93
C ARG A 662 -8.50 32.37 7.70
N ILE A 663 -8.83 33.65 7.62
CA ILE A 663 -7.85 34.75 7.47
C ILE A 663 -8.04 35.82 8.54
N LYS A 664 -6.94 36.43 9.00
CA LYS A 664 -6.95 37.61 9.88
C LYS A 664 -5.89 38.61 9.45
N LYS A 665 -6.05 39.87 9.88
CA LYS A 665 -5.01 40.89 9.75
C LYS A 665 -3.96 40.67 10.85
N THR A 666 -2.69 40.79 10.51
CA THR A 666 -1.56 40.52 11.42
C THR A 666 -0.53 41.65 11.32
N LYS A 667 0.07 42.06 12.44
CA LYS A 667 1.08 43.14 12.52
C LYS A 667 2.49 42.59 12.78
N PHE A 668 2.94 41.62 11.98
CA PHE A 668 4.25 40.99 12.14
C PHE A 668 5.26 41.51 11.10
N CYS A 669 6.46 40.94 11.05
CA CYS A 669 7.53 41.40 10.18
C CYS A 669 7.97 42.85 10.50
N ASP A 670 8.30 43.66 9.50
CA ASP A 670 8.78 45.05 9.65
C ASP A 670 7.67 46.08 9.98
N GLY A 671 6.40 45.71 9.81
CA GLY A 671 5.24 46.61 9.96
C GLY A 671 5.08 47.67 8.87
N GLY A 672 5.84 47.57 7.76
CA GLY A 672 5.84 48.55 6.67
C GLY A 672 4.69 48.39 5.67
N VAL A 673 4.00 47.25 5.67
CA VAL A 673 2.82 46.95 4.85
C VAL A 673 1.75 46.26 5.69
N ASN A 674 0.51 46.19 5.19
CA ASN A 674 -0.46 45.27 5.77
C ASN A 674 -0.01 43.83 5.51
N SER A 675 -0.11 43.00 6.54
CA SER A 675 0.17 41.57 6.46
C SER A 675 -0.97 40.78 7.09
N TYR A 676 -1.12 39.54 6.65
CA TYR A 676 -2.25 38.69 6.96
C TYR A 676 -1.73 37.26 7.16
N THR A 677 -2.39 36.50 8.02
CA THR A 677 -2.05 35.09 8.26
C THR A 677 -3.32 34.28 8.44
N GLY A 678 -3.25 32.97 8.16
CA GLY A 678 -4.45 32.17 8.07
C GLY A 678 -4.22 30.68 7.82
N TYR A 679 -5.34 29.98 7.70
CA TYR A 679 -5.42 28.56 7.37
C TYR A 679 -6.33 28.32 6.18
N ILE A 680 -5.94 27.42 5.29
CA ILE A 680 -6.80 26.76 4.29
C ILE A 680 -7.35 25.52 5.00
N ASP A 681 -8.64 25.51 5.30
CA ASP A 681 -9.31 24.40 5.98
C ASP A 681 -9.93 23.47 4.93
N VAL A 682 -9.50 22.21 4.91
CA VAL A 682 -10.00 21.16 4.02
C VAL A 682 -10.43 19.97 4.86
N GLU A 683 -11.70 19.98 5.26
CA GLU A 683 -12.24 19.04 6.27
C GLU A 683 -11.42 19.10 7.57
N ALA A 684 -10.64 18.06 7.86
CA ALA A 684 -9.78 17.94 9.05
C ALA A 684 -8.30 18.34 8.79
N ARG A 685 -7.97 18.82 7.58
CA ARG A 685 -6.62 19.28 7.20
C ARG A 685 -6.57 20.80 7.16
N HIS A 686 -5.48 21.40 7.64
CA HIS A 686 -5.35 22.86 7.79
C HIS A 686 -3.98 23.31 7.29
N LEU A 687 -3.92 24.00 6.14
CA LEU A 687 -2.67 24.52 5.57
C LEU A 687 -2.43 25.98 5.98
N PHE A 688 -1.32 26.27 6.65
CA PHE A 688 -1.00 27.62 7.10
C PHE A 688 -0.46 28.51 5.97
N PHE A 689 -0.81 29.79 5.97
CA PHE A 689 -0.27 30.75 5.02
C PHE A 689 0.01 32.13 5.62
N TYR A 690 0.93 32.83 4.97
CA TYR A 690 1.27 34.23 5.18
C TYR A 690 0.93 35.01 3.91
N PHE A 691 0.40 36.23 4.04
CA PHE A 691 0.14 37.12 2.91
C PHE A 691 0.59 38.54 3.22
N PHE A 692 1.20 39.21 2.23
CA PHE A 692 1.70 40.57 2.34
C PHE A 692 1.26 41.42 1.14
N GLU A 693 0.74 42.61 1.42
CA GLU A 693 0.45 43.58 0.39
C GLU A 693 1.74 44.20 -0.20
N SER A 694 1.64 44.67 -1.45
CA SER A 694 2.74 45.39 -2.12
C SER A 694 3.06 46.72 -1.41
N ARG A 695 4.35 47.06 -1.36
CA ARG A 695 4.87 48.37 -0.94
C ARG A 695 4.69 49.47 -2.00
N ASN A 696 4.42 49.10 -3.26
CA ASN A 696 4.33 50.03 -4.38
C ASN A 696 2.88 50.49 -4.61
N ASP A 697 2.01 49.63 -5.14
CA ASP A 697 0.59 49.92 -5.35
C ASP A 697 -0.23 48.63 -5.12
N PRO A 698 -0.59 48.28 -3.87
CA PRO A 698 -1.24 47.00 -3.57
C PRO A 698 -2.59 46.82 -4.25
N ASP A 699 -3.21 47.90 -4.74
CA ASP A 699 -4.48 47.88 -5.45
C ASP A 699 -4.34 47.76 -6.98
N LYS A 700 -3.12 47.76 -7.54
CA LYS A 700 -2.85 47.50 -8.97
C LYS A 700 -1.81 46.44 -9.23
N ASP A 701 -0.85 46.26 -8.34
CA ASP A 701 0.24 45.29 -8.49
C ASP A 701 -0.29 43.85 -8.51
N ASP A 702 0.42 42.99 -9.23
CA ASP A 702 0.07 41.59 -9.48
C ASP A 702 0.11 40.72 -8.21
N VAL A 703 -0.37 39.49 -8.30
CA VAL A 703 -0.42 38.53 -7.18
C VAL A 703 0.51 37.35 -7.44
N ILE A 704 1.38 37.06 -6.48
CA ILE A 704 2.32 35.94 -6.51
C ILE A 704 1.99 34.94 -5.38
N MET A 705 2.03 33.65 -5.68
CA MET A 705 2.04 32.58 -4.67
C MET A 705 3.44 31.95 -4.63
N TRP A 706 4.03 31.81 -3.44
CA TRP A 706 5.32 31.16 -3.22
C TRP A 706 5.18 29.86 -2.42
N THR A 707 5.92 28.82 -2.83
CA THR A 707 6.21 27.63 -2.01
C THR A 707 7.69 27.25 -2.04
N ASN A 708 8.29 26.98 -0.87
CA ASN A 708 9.60 26.32 -0.82
C ASN A 708 9.46 24.81 -1.14
N GLY A 709 10.59 24.12 -1.31
CA GLY A 709 10.65 22.71 -1.66
C GLY A 709 11.79 21.94 -0.96
N GLY A 710 12.01 20.72 -1.44
CA GLY A 710 12.21 19.55 -0.58
C GLY A 710 10.82 19.16 -0.07
N PRO A 711 10.27 17.98 -0.40
CA PRO A 711 8.88 17.69 -0.05
C PRO A 711 8.74 17.78 1.47
N GLY A 712 7.80 18.58 1.94
CA GLY A 712 7.67 18.90 3.36
C GLY A 712 8.35 20.17 3.88
N ALA A 713 8.99 21.00 3.04
CA ALA A 713 9.63 22.25 3.48
C ALA A 713 8.66 23.43 3.66
N SER A 714 8.79 24.16 4.77
CA SER A 714 7.98 25.35 5.06
C SER A 714 8.38 26.54 4.21
N SER A 715 7.37 27.30 3.78
CA SER A 715 7.56 28.56 3.05
C SER A 715 8.08 29.70 3.93
N SER A 716 8.27 29.47 5.23
CA SER A 716 8.97 30.39 6.13
C SER A 716 10.43 30.62 5.72
N LEU A 717 11.05 29.66 5.02
CA LEU A 717 12.43 29.78 4.55
C LEU A 717 12.55 30.90 3.51
N GLY A 718 11.80 30.83 2.41
CA GLY A 718 11.79 31.90 1.40
C GLY A 718 11.29 33.24 1.96
N LEU A 719 10.34 33.20 2.89
CA LEU A 719 9.83 34.38 3.59
C LEU A 719 10.93 35.11 4.39
N PHE A 720 11.65 34.41 5.29
CA PHE A 720 12.56 35.05 6.26
C PHE A 720 14.04 35.01 5.90
N MET A 721 14.45 34.24 4.90
CA MET A 721 15.84 34.19 4.41
C MET A 721 16.01 34.95 3.10
N GLU A 722 15.07 34.80 2.16
CA GLU A 722 15.30 35.15 0.76
C GLU A 722 14.58 36.43 0.31
N LEU A 723 13.26 36.38 0.17
CA LEU A 723 12.48 37.26 -0.72
C LEU A 723 11.30 37.98 -0.03
N GLY A 724 10.90 37.57 1.17
CA GLY A 724 9.82 38.21 1.92
C GLY A 724 10.17 39.59 2.49
N PRO A 725 9.21 40.33 3.07
CA PRO A 725 9.40 41.74 3.49
C PRO A 725 10.45 41.97 4.59
N CYS A 726 10.82 40.95 5.34
CA CYS A 726 11.83 41.04 6.40
C CYS A 726 12.67 39.77 6.49
N ARG A 727 13.87 39.90 7.05
CA ARG A 727 14.78 38.78 7.31
C ARG A 727 14.98 38.57 8.80
N VAL A 728 15.03 37.32 9.24
CA VAL A 728 15.42 36.94 10.62
C VAL A 728 16.87 36.46 10.55
N LEU A 729 17.82 37.37 10.77
CA LEU A 729 19.25 37.11 10.60
C LEU A 729 19.98 36.70 11.89
N ASP A 730 19.35 36.97 13.04
CA ASP A 730 19.89 36.78 14.38
C ASP A 730 18.75 36.84 15.41
N GLU A 731 19.06 36.60 16.69
CA GLU A 731 18.09 36.52 17.79
C GLU A 731 17.25 37.80 18.03
N ASN A 732 17.65 38.94 17.45
CA ASN A 732 16.91 40.20 17.55
C ASN A 732 15.62 40.22 16.70
N GLY A 733 15.38 39.19 15.88
CA GLY A 733 14.13 39.01 15.13
C GLY A 733 14.10 39.71 13.76
N PRO A 734 12.91 40.01 13.20
CA PRO A 734 12.76 40.43 11.82
C PRO A 734 13.28 41.85 11.56
N LYS A 735 14.12 41.99 10.53
CA LYS A 735 14.69 43.24 10.04
C LYS A 735 14.19 43.54 8.63
N PHE A 736 13.92 44.82 8.33
CA PHE A 736 13.45 45.27 7.01
C PHE A 736 14.34 44.73 5.87
N HIS A 737 13.71 44.13 4.85
CA HIS A 737 14.39 43.61 3.67
C HIS A 737 14.11 44.52 2.45
N PRO A 738 15.10 45.32 1.97
CA PRO A 738 14.88 46.24 0.85
C PRO A 738 14.64 45.56 -0.50
N GLU A 739 15.26 44.40 -0.76
CA GLU A 739 15.16 43.68 -2.05
C GLU A 739 13.97 42.71 -2.14
N SER A 740 12.94 42.87 -1.30
CA SER A 740 11.81 41.92 -1.22
C SER A 740 10.88 41.95 -2.43
N TRP A 741 10.28 40.81 -2.77
CA TRP A 741 9.34 40.70 -3.90
C TRP A 741 8.06 41.52 -3.67
N ASN A 742 7.64 41.67 -2.41
CA ASN A 742 6.52 42.55 -2.08
C ASN A 742 6.84 44.06 -2.25
N SER A 743 8.00 44.41 -2.81
CA SER A 743 8.27 45.76 -3.31
C SER A 743 7.62 46.04 -4.69
N ARG A 744 7.08 44.99 -5.35
CA ARG A 744 6.43 45.08 -6.68
C ARG A 744 5.14 44.26 -6.83
N ALA A 745 4.81 43.39 -5.89
CA ALA A 745 3.67 42.48 -5.98
C ALA A 745 3.01 42.23 -4.62
N ASN A 746 1.77 41.76 -4.64
CA ASN A 746 1.14 41.14 -3.48
C ASN A 746 1.59 39.67 -3.42
N ILE A 747 1.95 39.12 -2.25
CA ILE A 747 2.58 37.80 -2.17
C ILE A 747 2.06 36.91 -1.05
N PHE A 748 1.79 35.64 -1.39
CA PHE A 748 1.52 34.54 -0.48
C PHE A 748 2.75 33.67 -0.26
N PHE A 749 2.88 33.14 0.95
CA PHE A 749 3.77 32.03 1.31
C PHE A 749 2.90 30.94 1.96
N ILE A 750 2.92 29.71 1.46
CA ILE A 750 2.03 28.64 1.92
C ILE A 750 2.86 27.47 2.46
N ASP A 751 2.57 27.03 3.68
CA ASP A 751 3.11 25.79 4.22
C ASP A 751 2.28 24.62 3.68
N GLN A 752 2.80 23.94 2.66
CA GLN A 752 2.12 22.85 1.97
C GLN A 752 3.10 21.71 1.67
N PRO A 753 2.66 20.43 1.63
CA PRO A 753 1.32 19.93 1.95
C PRO A 753 0.95 20.00 3.45
N VAL A 754 -0.07 19.25 3.87
CA VAL A 754 -0.44 19.16 5.30
C VAL A 754 0.73 18.64 6.14
N SER A 755 0.79 19.03 7.42
CA SER A 755 1.89 18.70 8.36
C SER A 755 3.24 19.39 8.07
N VAL A 756 3.28 20.39 7.18
CA VAL A 756 4.44 21.26 6.93
C VAL A 756 4.37 22.53 7.78
N GLY A 757 5.48 22.97 8.38
CA GLY A 757 5.55 24.26 9.07
C GLY A 757 4.51 24.39 10.20
N PHE A 758 3.53 25.29 10.04
CA PHE A 758 2.38 25.41 10.94
C PHE A 758 1.08 24.79 10.42
N SER A 759 1.13 24.05 9.31
CA SER A 759 0.03 23.23 8.80
C SER A 759 -0.14 21.97 9.64
N TYR A 760 -1.39 21.53 9.86
CA TYR A 760 -1.70 20.39 10.72
C TYR A 760 -2.95 19.63 10.23
N ALA A 761 -3.07 18.38 10.67
CA ALA A 761 -4.25 17.54 10.48
C ALA A 761 -4.86 17.19 11.86
N GLU A 762 -6.17 17.05 11.97
CA GLU A 762 -6.84 16.73 13.24
C GLU A 762 -6.75 15.23 13.60
N TYR A 763 -6.70 14.33 12.61
CA TYR A 763 -6.76 12.87 12.82
C TYR A 763 -5.64 12.07 12.14
N GLY A 764 -4.60 12.75 11.63
CA GLY A 764 -3.41 12.11 11.04
C GLY A 764 -3.47 11.95 9.52
N GLU A 765 -4.36 12.68 8.85
CA GLU A 765 -4.45 12.75 7.40
C GLU A 765 -3.16 13.30 6.77
N HIS A 766 -2.70 12.65 5.72
CA HIS A 766 -1.49 13.01 4.95
C HIS A 766 -1.82 13.24 3.47
N VAL A 767 -0.81 13.66 2.70
CA VAL A 767 -0.90 13.92 1.25
C VAL A 767 0.43 13.46 0.66
N GLY A 768 0.45 12.30 0.00
CA GLY A 768 1.70 11.65 -0.41
C GLY A 768 2.20 12.01 -1.82
N THR A 769 1.40 12.77 -2.58
CA THR A 769 1.68 13.09 -3.98
C THR A 769 1.42 14.55 -4.33
N THR A 770 2.10 15.03 -5.38
CA THR A 770 1.94 16.41 -5.85
C THR A 770 0.56 16.68 -6.48
N GLU A 771 -0.03 15.71 -7.19
CA GLU A 771 -1.37 15.85 -7.79
C GLU A 771 -2.49 15.96 -6.75
N GLU A 772 -2.30 15.42 -5.54
CA GLU A 772 -3.24 15.60 -4.43
C GLU A 772 -3.13 16.99 -3.81
N ALA A 773 -1.90 17.44 -3.51
CA ALA A 773 -1.66 18.79 -2.99
C ALA A 773 -2.18 19.89 -3.94
N ALA A 774 -2.14 19.65 -5.25
CA ALA A 774 -2.68 20.56 -6.26
C ALA A 774 -4.17 20.90 -6.07
N LYS A 775 -4.97 19.97 -5.53
CA LYS A 775 -6.41 20.12 -5.31
C LYS A 775 -6.68 21.19 -4.26
N ASP A 776 -5.96 21.13 -3.14
CA ASP A 776 -6.11 22.05 -2.01
C ASP A 776 -5.64 23.47 -2.38
N ILE A 777 -4.49 23.55 -3.06
CA ILE A 777 -3.90 24.82 -3.50
C ILE A 777 -4.80 25.53 -4.51
N ALA A 778 -5.37 24.80 -5.48
CA ALA A 778 -6.32 25.41 -6.40
C ALA A 778 -7.58 25.88 -5.67
N ALA A 779 -8.19 25.07 -4.80
CA ALA A 779 -9.37 25.50 -4.06
C ALA A 779 -9.11 26.77 -3.24
N PHE A 780 -7.94 26.91 -2.61
CA PHE A 780 -7.52 28.15 -1.95
C PHE A 780 -7.48 29.36 -2.89
N VAL A 781 -6.78 29.25 -4.03
CA VAL A 781 -6.65 30.35 -5.01
C VAL A 781 -8.03 30.83 -5.45
N HIS A 782 -8.94 29.91 -5.76
CA HIS A 782 -10.32 30.24 -6.13
C HIS A 782 -11.10 30.91 -5.00
N VAL A 783 -11.09 30.34 -3.78
CA VAL A 783 -11.79 30.91 -2.62
C VAL A 783 -11.28 32.33 -2.34
N PHE A 784 -9.97 32.58 -2.42
CA PHE A 784 -9.39 33.89 -2.14
C PHE A 784 -9.79 34.95 -3.17
N PHE A 785 -9.57 34.68 -4.47
CA PHE A 785 -9.88 35.63 -5.54
C PHE A 785 -11.39 35.94 -5.65
N GLU A 786 -12.26 34.98 -5.27
CA GLU A 786 -13.70 35.20 -5.30
C GLU A 786 -14.22 36.11 -4.16
N HIS A 787 -13.63 36.05 -2.97
CA HIS A 787 -14.02 36.97 -1.87
C HIS A 787 -13.48 38.38 -2.07
N PHE A 788 -12.20 38.51 -2.46
CA PHE A 788 -11.51 39.80 -2.56
C PHE A 788 -11.54 40.33 -4.00
N THR A 789 -12.68 40.93 -4.35
CA THR A 789 -12.98 41.43 -5.71
C THR A 789 -11.88 42.30 -6.31
N LYS A 790 -11.10 43.02 -5.49
CA LYS A 790 -9.96 43.84 -5.93
C LYS A 790 -8.87 43.08 -6.70
N PHE A 791 -8.76 41.75 -6.52
CA PHE A 791 -7.78 40.91 -7.22
C PHE A 791 -8.35 40.19 -8.45
N LYS A 792 -9.67 40.21 -8.68
CA LYS A 792 -10.29 39.52 -9.83
C LYS A 792 -9.73 40.02 -11.15
N GLY A 793 -9.35 39.09 -12.02
CA GLY A 793 -8.75 39.39 -13.33
C GLY A 793 -7.31 39.93 -13.30
N ARG A 794 -6.71 40.21 -12.13
CA ARG A 794 -5.29 40.57 -12.06
C ARG A 794 -4.41 39.38 -12.47
N PRO A 795 -3.26 39.63 -13.13
CA PRO A 795 -2.24 38.61 -13.34
C PRO A 795 -1.88 37.89 -12.03
N PHE A 796 -1.96 36.56 -12.09
CA PHE A 796 -1.57 35.66 -11.02
C PHE A 796 -0.36 34.83 -11.45
N HIS A 797 0.60 34.68 -10.54
CA HIS A 797 1.87 34.01 -10.78
C HIS A 797 2.15 32.97 -9.71
N MET A 798 2.48 31.75 -10.13
CA MET A 798 2.82 30.67 -9.21
C MET A 798 4.33 30.47 -9.22
N ALA A 799 4.95 30.60 -8.05
CA ALA A 799 6.38 30.61 -7.88
C ALA A 799 6.81 29.63 -6.80
N GLY A 800 8.00 29.07 -6.92
CA GLY A 800 8.56 28.22 -5.89
C GLY A 800 9.95 27.72 -6.25
N GLU A 801 10.56 27.02 -5.31
CA GLU A 801 11.95 26.57 -5.45
C GLU A 801 12.18 25.11 -5.07
N SER A 802 13.32 24.54 -5.49
CA SER A 802 13.70 23.17 -5.15
C SER A 802 12.65 22.18 -5.69
N TYR A 803 12.03 21.36 -4.85
CA TYR A 803 10.84 20.56 -5.19
C TYR A 803 9.62 21.39 -5.67
N GLY A 804 9.65 22.72 -5.54
CA GLY A 804 8.80 23.64 -6.30
C GLY A 804 8.85 23.41 -7.82
N GLY A 805 9.95 22.85 -8.34
CA GLY A 805 10.06 22.37 -9.73
C GLY A 805 9.14 21.21 -10.08
N ARG A 806 8.67 20.45 -9.09
CA ARG A 806 7.61 19.43 -9.16
C ARG A 806 6.24 20.03 -8.86
N TYR A 807 6.10 20.76 -7.74
CA TYR A 807 4.83 21.35 -7.31
C TYR A 807 4.24 22.37 -8.31
N ILE A 808 5.02 23.38 -8.70
CA ILE A 808 4.48 24.56 -9.40
C ILE A 808 3.87 24.22 -10.77
N PRO A 809 4.49 23.41 -11.66
CA PRO A 809 3.88 23.05 -12.94
C PRO A 809 2.53 22.32 -12.79
N VAL A 810 2.41 21.44 -11.80
CA VAL A 810 1.18 20.67 -11.56
C VAL A 810 0.10 21.54 -10.94
N PHE A 811 0.45 22.35 -9.93
CA PHE A 811 -0.50 23.27 -9.30
C PHE A 811 -1.02 24.29 -10.30
N ALA A 812 -0.14 24.87 -11.12
CA ALA A 812 -0.47 25.81 -12.18
C ALA A 812 -1.38 25.18 -13.24
N SER A 813 -1.07 23.95 -13.69
CA SER A 813 -1.93 23.24 -14.65
C SER A 813 -3.30 22.95 -14.07
N TYR A 814 -3.37 22.46 -12.84
CA TYR A 814 -4.64 22.15 -12.18
C TYR A 814 -5.50 23.41 -11.92
N VAL A 815 -4.88 24.53 -11.53
CA VAL A 815 -5.54 25.85 -11.43
C VAL A 815 -6.09 26.29 -12.79
N TYR A 816 -5.28 26.21 -13.86
CA TYR A 816 -5.72 26.58 -15.20
C TYR A 816 -6.89 25.70 -15.66
N ASP A 817 -6.81 24.39 -15.48
CA ASP A 817 -7.83 23.44 -15.92
C ASP A 817 -9.13 23.55 -15.09
N GLN A 818 -9.09 24.12 -13.87
CA GLN A 818 -10.32 24.47 -13.15
C GLN A 818 -11.02 25.72 -13.69
N ASN A 819 -10.36 26.59 -14.48
CA ASN A 819 -11.00 27.81 -15.00
C ASN A 819 -12.25 27.51 -15.83
N GLN A 820 -12.25 26.43 -16.62
CA GLN A 820 -13.44 26.02 -17.39
C GLN A 820 -14.67 25.84 -16.48
N LYS A 821 -14.50 25.25 -15.28
CA LYS A 821 -15.59 25.04 -14.32
C LYS A 821 -16.07 26.35 -13.70
N LEU A 822 -15.21 27.36 -13.60
CA LEU A 822 -15.61 28.70 -13.17
C LEU A 822 -16.46 29.38 -14.25
N GLU A 823 -16.03 29.31 -15.52
CA GLU A 823 -16.77 29.87 -16.65
C GLU A 823 -18.15 29.22 -16.79
N GLU A 824 -18.23 27.90 -16.68
CA GLU A 824 -19.49 27.14 -16.63
C GLU A 824 -20.39 27.53 -15.46
N ALA A 825 -19.81 27.94 -14.33
CA ALA A 825 -20.51 28.46 -13.15
C ALA A 825 -20.78 29.99 -13.20
N GLY A 826 -20.39 30.69 -14.27
CA GLY A 826 -20.54 32.15 -14.40
C GLY A 826 -19.59 33.00 -13.54
N LEU A 827 -18.51 32.39 -13.03
CA LEU A 827 -17.49 33.02 -12.19
C LEU A 827 -16.30 33.53 -13.03
N THR A 828 -15.46 34.39 -12.45
CA THR A 828 -14.31 34.96 -13.16
C THR A 828 -13.12 33.99 -13.19
N PRO A 829 -12.55 33.67 -14.36
CA PRO A 829 -11.32 32.89 -14.46
C PRO A 829 -10.14 33.47 -13.67
N ILE A 830 -9.32 32.59 -13.10
CA ILE A 830 -8.01 32.94 -12.55
C ILE A 830 -7.07 33.23 -13.74
N ASN A 831 -6.63 34.48 -13.83
CA ASN A 831 -5.70 34.96 -14.86
C ASN A 831 -4.25 34.51 -14.54
N LEU A 832 -4.01 33.20 -14.61
CA LEU A 832 -2.69 32.59 -14.44
C LEU A 832 -1.77 32.99 -15.60
N ALA A 833 -0.86 33.92 -15.34
CA ALA A 833 -0.07 34.59 -16.38
C ALA A 833 1.39 34.11 -16.47
N SER A 834 1.97 33.55 -15.39
CA SER A 834 3.25 32.83 -15.48
C SER A 834 3.52 31.86 -14.32
N VAL A 835 4.41 30.90 -14.56
CA VAL A 835 5.11 30.12 -13.52
C VAL A 835 6.57 30.57 -13.40
N MET A 836 7.10 30.56 -12.17
CA MET A 836 8.49 30.92 -11.87
C MET A 836 9.14 29.85 -10.98
N ILE A 837 10.15 29.16 -11.49
CA ILE A 837 10.76 28.00 -10.82
C ILE A 837 12.23 28.32 -10.55
N GLY A 838 12.54 28.53 -9.28
CA GLY A 838 13.91 28.71 -8.79
C GLY A 838 14.55 27.36 -8.50
N ASN A 839 15.75 27.08 -9.02
CA ASN A 839 16.52 25.91 -8.62
C ASN A 839 15.68 24.61 -8.65
N GLY A 840 14.96 24.39 -9.74
CA GLY A 840 13.85 23.42 -9.78
C GLY A 840 14.30 21.96 -9.93
N LEU A 841 13.69 21.09 -9.13
CA LEU A 841 13.61 19.65 -9.39
C LEU A 841 12.43 19.38 -10.35
N THR A 842 12.63 19.64 -11.64
CA THR A 842 11.61 19.46 -12.69
C THR A 842 11.83 18.21 -13.55
N ASP A 843 13.09 17.79 -13.71
CA ASP A 843 13.46 16.54 -14.35
C ASP A 843 14.67 15.94 -13.62
N PHE A 844 14.43 14.90 -12.80
CA PHE A 844 15.51 14.27 -12.04
C PHE A 844 16.56 13.62 -12.96
N TYR A 845 16.15 13.12 -14.14
CA TYR A 845 17.02 12.38 -15.04
C TYR A 845 18.20 13.21 -15.56
N THR A 846 17.95 14.39 -16.11
CA THR A 846 19.00 15.32 -16.55
C THR A 846 19.79 15.89 -15.37
N MET A 847 19.14 16.10 -14.22
CA MET A 847 19.75 16.62 -13.01
C MET A 847 20.76 15.64 -12.39
N ALA A 848 20.38 14.38 -12.11
CA ALA A 848 21.28 13.38 -11.54
C ALA A 848 22.45 13.05 -12.46
N THR A 849 22.24 13.05 -13.78
CA THR A 849 23.32 12.85 -14.76
C THR A 849 24.24 14.06 -14.94
N SER A 850 23.91 15.22 -14.33
CA SER A 850 24.75 16.43 -14.33
C SER A 850 25.54 16.70 -13.04
N TYR A 851 25.31 15.95 -11.96
CA TYR A 851 26.09 16.10 -10.72
C TYR A 851 27.61 15.90 -10.92
N TYR A 852 28.02 15.08 -11.89
CA TYR A 852 29.42 14.97 -12.32
C TYR A 852 29.95 16.28 -12.91
N ASP A 853 29.19 16.93 -13.79
CA ASP A 853 29.61 18.17 -14.45
C ASP A 853 29.86 19.24 -13.38
N MET A 854 28.96 19.35 -12.41
CA MET A 854 29.03 20.31 -11.30
C MET A 854 30.20 20.06 -10.34
N ALA A 855 30.43 18.82 -9.91
CA ALA A 855 31.45 18.52 -8.89
C ALA A 855 32.88 18.40 -9.45
N CYS A 856 33.01 18.01 -10.72
CA CYS A 856 34.29 17.57 -11.31
C CYS A 856 34.75 18.36 -12.53
N THR A 857 34.04 19.42 -12.93
CA THR A 857 34.43 20.29 -14.05
C THR A 857 34.32 21.78 -13.65
N PRO A 858 35.04 22.70 -14.32
CA PRO A 858 35.02 24.12 -13.97
C PRO A 858 33.76 24.85 -14.48
N VAL A 859 32.59 24.19 -14.50
CA VAL A 859 31.33 24.77 -14.99
C VAL A 859 30.74 25.79 -14.02
N SER A 860 30.90 25.57 -12.71
CA SER A 860 30.47 26.48 -11.64
C SER A 860 31.63 26.97 -10.78
N ALA A 861 32.42 26.02 -10.28
CA ALA A 861 33.56 26.23 -9.40
C ALA A 861 34.72 25.33 -9.86
N PRO A 862 35.97 25.56 -9.42
CA PRO A 862 37.04 24.58 -9.60
C PRO A 862 36.60 23.21 -9.04
N PRO A 863 37.01 22.08 -9.65
CA PRO A 863 36.62 20.74 -9.19
C PRO A 863 36.84 20.55 -7.68
N VAL A 864 35.78 20.15 -6.97
CA VAL A 864 35.78 20.05 -5.50
C VAL A 864 36.08 18.64 -4.98
N LEU A 865 36.09 17.66 -5.87
CA LEU A 865 36.46 16.27 -5.60
C LEU A 865 37.83 15.94 -6.19
N ASP A 866 38.50 14.92 -5.63
CA ASP A 866 39.80 14.50 -6.14
C ASP A 866 39.70 13.84 -7.53
N ILE A 867 40.82 13.84 -8.26
CA ILE A 867 40.87 13.34 -9.64
C ILE A 867 40.48 11.87 -9.77
N THR A 868 40.73 11.04 -8.76
CA THR A 868 40.39 9.60 -8.76
C THR A 868 38.89 9.41 -8.67
N THR A 869 38.26 10.10 -7.71
CA THR A 869 36.81 10.14 -7.55
C THR A 869 36.14 10.68 -8.82
N CYS A 870 36.64 11.77 -9.39
CA CYS A 870 36.11 12.33 -10.64
C CYS A 870 36.25 11.38 -11.84
N VAL A 871 37.35 10.61 -11.95
CA VAL A 871 37.48 9.59 -13.01
C VAL A 871 36.46 8.47 -12.82
N ARG A 872 36.22 8.01 -11.58
CA ARG A 872 35.21 6.99 -11.27
C ARG A 872 33.79 7.47 -11.61
N MET A 873 33.41 8.65 -11.14
CA MET A 873 32.10 9.26 -11.46
C MET A 873 31.88 9.35 -12.98
N LYS A 874 32.89 9.81 -13.73
CA LYS A 874 32.83 9.91 -15.19
C LYS A 874 32.58 8.57 -15.88
N GLN A 875 33.13 7.48 -15.34
CA GLN A 875 32.91 6.12 -15.85
C GLN A 875 31.52 5.57 -15.49
N ALA A 876 30.95 5.98 -14.36
CA ALA A 876 29.60 5.58 -13.94
C ALA A 876 28.48 6.32 -14.70
N VAL A 877 28.68 7.59 -15.08
CA VAL A 877 27.66 8.44 -15.74
C VAL A 877 26.97 7.77 -16.94
N PRO A 878 27.65 7.14 -17.91
CA PRO A 878 26.98 6.47 -19.03
C PRO A 878 26.05 5.32 -18.60
N ARG A 879 26.43 4.55 -17.58
CA ARG A 879 25.60 3.47 -17.03
C ARG A 879 24.41 4.02 -16.25
N CYS A 880 24.64 5.05 -15.43
CA CYS A 880 23.56 5.74 -14.72
C CYS A 880 22.56 6.37 -15.71
N LYS A 881 23.03 7.08 -16.74
CA LYS A 881 22.19 7.66 -17.79
C LYS A 881 21.40 6.59 -18.55
N LYS A 882 22.00 5.44 -18.84
CA LYS A 882 21.28 4.32 -19.47
C LYS A 882 20.19 3.78 -18.54
N ALA A 883 20.55 3.41 -17.31
CA ALA A 883 19.64 2.79 -16.35
C ALA A 883 18.48 3.72 -15.96
N LEU A 884 18.73 4.99 -15.66
CA LEU A 884 17.66 5.95 -15.35
C LEU A 884 16.77 6.22 -16.58
N LYS A 885 17.30 6.22 -17.81
CA LYS A 885 16.44 6.38 -18.99
C LYS A 885 15.54 5.16 -19.18
N GLU A 886 16.14 3.97 -19.22
CA GLU A 886 15.42 2.70 -19.42
C GLU A 886 14.52 2.33 -18.25
N SER A 887 14.77 2.79 -17.02
CA SER A 887 14.01 2.40 -15.83
C SER A 887 13.20 3.53 -15.19
N CYS A 888 13.46 4.81 -15.47
CA CYS A 888 12.74 5.94 -14.85
C CYS A 888 12.09 6.91 -15.86
N VAL A 889 12.45 6.88 -17.16
CA VAL A 889 11.95 7.86 -18.15
C VAL A 889 11.14 7.20 -19.26
N ASP A 890 11.73 6.25 -19.96
CA ASP A 890 11.09 5.58 -21.11
C ASP A 890 10.01 4.61 -20.65
N ILE A 891 10.24 4.02 -19.47
CA ILE A 891 9.44 2.94 -18.88
C ILE A 891 8.93 3.29 -17.50
N PHE A 892 9.72 3.96 -16.65
CA PHE A 892 9.39 4.20 -15.24
C PHE A 892 8.96 2.87 -14.56
N ASP A 893 9.90 1.97 -14.26
CA ASP A 893 9.71 0.74 -13.46
C ASP A 893 10.08 0.95 -11.97
N GLU A 894 9.31 0.44 -11.00
CA GLU A 894 9.44 0.79 -9.56
C GLU A 894 10.76 0.31 -9.02
N PHE A 895 10.92 -1.00 -9.16
CA PHE A 895 12.04 -1.74 -8.64
C PHE A 895 13.32 -1.40 -9.41
N SER A 896 13.26 -1.34 -10.74
CA SER A 896 14.42 -1.00 -11.56
C SER A 896 14.79 0.48 -11.48
N CYS A 897 13.84 1.40 -11.28
CA CYS A 897 14.17 2.80 -11.00
C CYS A 897 14.84 2.92 -9.64
N GLN A 898 14.28 2.33 -8.56
CA GLN A 898 14.95 2.30 -7.25
C GLN A 898 16.35 1.68 -7.33
N ALA A 899 16.53 0.58 -8.08
CA ALA A 899 17.84 -0.04 -8.28
C ALA A 899 18.82 0.84 -9.09
N ALA A 900 18.33 1.52 -10.14
CA ALA A 900 19.11 2.49 -10.90
C ALA A 900 19.51 3.70 -10.03
N LEU A 901 18.61 4.17 -9.17
CA LEU A 901 18.84 5.27 -8.23
C LEU A 901 19.83 4.90 -7.15
N ALA A 902 19.74 3.71 -6.56
CA ALA A 902 20.73 3.21 -5.62
C ALA A 902 22.13 3.14 -6.27
N PHE A 903 22.24 2.71 -7.53
CA PHE A 903 23.50 2.73 -8.27
C PHE A 903 24.00 4.17 -8.53
N CYS A 904 23.16 5.04 -9.08
CA CYS A 904 23.51 6.44 -9.39
C CYS A 904 23.88 7.24 -8.14
N GLY A 905 23.14 7.09 -7.05
CA GLY A 905 23.39 7.74 -5.77
C GLY A 905 24.76 7.37 -5.21
N ASN A 906 25.05 6.07 -5.11
CA ASN A 906 26.34 5.57 -4.59
C ASN A 906 27.54 6.00 -5.43
N GLU A 907 27.44 6.02 -6.77
CA GLU A 907 28.55 6.31 -7.66
C GLU A 907 28.73 7.81 -8.00
N ILE A 908 27.69 8.64 -7.83
CA ILE A 908 27.69 10.05 -8.27
C ILE A 908 27.36 11.02 -7.13
N SER A 909 26.34 10.75 -6.31
CA SER A 909 25.90 11.67 -5.25
C SER A 909 26.70 11.52 -3.95
N THR A 910 26.86 10.29 -3.45
CA THR A 910 27.57 9.99 -2.19
C THR A 910 29.00 10.56 -2.12
N PRO A 911 29.83 10.55 -3.19
CA PRO A 911 31.15 11.16 -3.15
C PRO A 911 31.12 12.67 -2.89
N PHE A 912 30.08 13.38 -3.34
CA PHE A 912 29.89 14.78 -3.02
C PHE A 912 29.48 14.96 -1.55
N SER A 913 28.52 14.19 -1.05
CA SER A 913 28.07 14.25 0.35
C SER A 913 29.22 14.04 1.35
N LEU A 914 30.19 13.17 1.02
CA LEU A 914 31.38 12.90 1.85
C LEU A 914 32.47 13.99 1.76
N SER A 915 32.34 14.98 0.88
CA SER A 915 33.35 16.04 0.71
C SER A 915 33.28 17.16 1.77
N GLY A 916 32.18 17.24 2.52
CA GLY A 916 31.90 18.35 3.44
C GLY A 916 31.51 19.68 2.75
N LYS A 917 31.39 19.71 1.42
CA LYS A 917 30.88 20.87 0.68
C LYS A 917 29.39 21.08 0.91
N ASN A 918 28.96 22.33 0.85
CA ASN A 918 27.56 22.70 0.96
C ASN A 918 26.83 22.30 -0.36
N PRO A 919 25.84 21.38 -0.34
CA PRO A 919 25.10 20.99 -1.55
C PRO A 919 24.25 22.13 -2.13
N TYR A 920 23.93 23.13 -1.31
CA TYR A 920 23.18 24.32 -1.69
C TYR A 920 24.08 25.47 -2.18
N ASP A 921 25.40 25.42 -2.00
CA ASP A 921 26.38 26.36 -2.60
C ASP A 921 27.76 25.70 -2.67
N ILE A 922 28.09 25.09 -3.81
CA ILE A 922 29.34 24.32 -4.01
C ILE A 922 30.62 25.15 -3.78
N SER A 923 30.52 26.48 -3.79
CA SER A 923 31.66 27.37 -3.53
C SER A 923 32.08 27.41 -2.05
N ARG A 924 31.31 26.77 -1.16
CA ARG A 924 31.47 26.84 0.31
C ARG A 924 31.49 25.45 0.96
N ASP A 925 32.04 25.40 2.16
CA ASP A 925 31.92 24.24 3.06
C ASP A 925 30.58 24.31 3.81
N CYS A 926 30.08 23.18 4.29
CA CYS A 926 28.82 23.12 5.04
C CYS A 926 29.00 23.68 6.47
N GLU A 927 28.17 24.64 6.87
CA GLU A 927 28.19 25.25 8.21
C GLU A 927 27.08 24.68 9.10
N GLY A 928 27.43 23.71 9.94
CA GLY A 928 26.50 23.00 10.83
C GLY A 928 26.01 21.66 10.28
N GLU A 929 25.24 20.91 11.07
CA GLU A 929 24.61 19.66 10.61
C GLU A 929 23.54 19.96 9.55
N ILE A 930 23.57 19.22 8.44
CA ILE A 930 22.65 19.46 7.31
C ILE A 930 21.17 19.28 7.70
N THR A 931 20.89 18.36 8.63
CA THR A 931 19.54 18.05 9.14
C THR A 931 18.98 19.12 10.09
N GLU A 932 19.84 19.94 10.69
CA GLU A 932 19.44 21.05 11.59
C GLU A 932 19.47 22.40 10.87
N THR A 933 20.49 22.64 10.03
CA THR A 933 20.80 23.98 9.50
C THR A 933 20.64 24.11 7.99
N PHE A 934 20.55 23.02 7.24
CA PHE A 934 20.71 23.01 5.77
C PHE A 934 22.03 23.69 5.31
N CYS A 935 23.10 23.54 6.10
CA CYS A 935 24.38 24.24 5.91
C CYS A 935 24.28 25.78 5.96
N TYR A 936 23.19 26.33 6.52
CA TYR A 936 22.94 27.76 6.66
C TYR A 936 22.46 28.10 8.08
N PRO A 937 23.33 28.52 9.01
CA PRO A 937 22.98 28.77 10.41
C PRO A 937 21.78 29.71 10.68
N VAL A 938 21.43 30.56 9.70
CA VAL A 938 20.25 31.46 9.75
C VAL A 938 18.92 30.71 9.89
N THR A 939 18.81 29.47 9.39
CA THR A 939 17.57 28.67 9.50
C THR A 939 17.21 28.39 10.96
N LYS A 940 18.21 28.21 11.83
CA LYS A 940 18.02 28.08 13.27
C LYS A 940 17.42 29.33 13.91
N HIS A 941 17.90 30.53 13.53
CA HIS A 941 17.32 31.79 14.01
C HIS A 941 15.87 31.99 13.56
N ILE A 942 15.49 31.47 12.37
CA ILE A 942 14.12 31.46 11.89
C ILE A 942 13.25 30.55 12.78
N SER A 943 13.66 29.31 13.05
CA SER A 943 12.94 28.41 13.96
C SER A 943 12.83 28.98 15.38
N GLU A 944 13.93 29.45 15.96
CA GLU A 944 13.98 30.07 17.30
C GLU A 944 13.13 31.36 17.41
N TYR A 945 12.87 32.05 16.30
CA TYR A 945 11.94 33.18 16.24
C TYR A 945 10.49 32.72 16.16
N LEU A 946 10.20 31.71 15.32
CA LEU A 946 8.85 31.18 15.13
C LEU A 946 8.35 30.37 16.33
N ASP A 947 9.24 29.82 17.16
CA ASP A 947 8.88 29.14 18.40
C ASP A 947 8.43 30.03 19.54
N ARG A 948 8.72 31.33 19.48
CA ARG A 948 8.45 32.23 20.61
C ARG A 948 6.93 32.34 20.84
N PRO A 949 6.42 32.11 22.06
CA PRO A 949 4.98 32.09 22.33
C PRO A 949 4.24 33.37 21.92
N GLU A 950 4.89 34.52 22.03
CA GLU A 950 4.35 35.80 21.56
C GLU A 950 4.29 35.89 20.03
N VAL A 951 5.23 35.30 19.31
CA VAL A 951 5.22 35.22 17.84
C VAL A 951 4.13 34.26 17.37
N ARG A 952 4.06 33.04 17.91
CA ARG A 952 3.00 32.06 17.60
C ARG A 952 1.60 32.64 17.82
N LYS A 953 1.37 33.26 18.99
CA LYS A 953 0.10 33.96 19.31
C LYS A 953 -0.19 35.11 18.36
N LYS A 954 0.83 35.89 17.97
CA LYS A 954 0.71 37.05 17.09
C LYS A 954 0.32 36.63 15.66
N ILE A 955 1.02 35.67 15.06
CA ILE A 955 0.68 35.14 13.73
C ILE A 955 -0.55 34.22 13.76
N GLY A 956 -0.98 33.77 14.94
CA GLY A 956 -2.24 33.04 15.13
C GLY A 956 -2.15 31.54 14.96
N VAL A 957 -0.96 30.95 15.12
CA VAL A 957 -0.76 29.49 15.12
C VAL A 957 -1.80 28.84 16.05
N ASP A 958 -2.43 27.76 15.59
CA ASP A 958 -3.43 27.06 16.38
C ASP A 958 -2.83 26.51 17.69
N ARG A 959 -3.64 26.48 18.75
CA ARG A 959 -3.22 26.03 20.08
C ARG A 959 -3.05 24.51 20.17
N SER A 960 -3.58 23.76 19.19
CA SER A 960 -3.30 22.33 19.03
C SER A 960 -1.82 22.07 18.77
N ILE A 961 -1.15 22.94 18.03
CA ILE A 961 0.26 22.80 17.64
C ILE A 961 1.16 23.17 18.82
N LYS A 962 1.61 22.14 19.53
CA LYS A 962 2.49 22.25 20.71
C LYS A 962 3.96 21.96 20.43
N SER A 963 4.27 21.36 19.28
CA SER A 963 5.63 21.09 18.82
C SER A 963 6.39 22.37 18.51
N ASN A 964 7.71 22.30 18.64
CA ASN A 964 8.61 23.32 18.10
C ASN A 964 8.53 23.36 16.57
N PHE A 965 8.83 24.51 15.99
CA PHE A 965 8.79 24.74 14.55
C PHE A 965 9.92 24.00 13.84
N SER A 966 9.56 23.14 12.88
CA SER A 966 10.52 22.53 11.95
C SER A 966 10.42 23.19 10.59
N SER A 967 11.57 23.52 10.00
CA SER A 967 11.66 24.05 8.64
C SER A 967 11.34 23.01 7.57
N VAL A 968 11.46 21.70 7.88
CA VAL A 968 11.10 20.58 7.00
C VAL A 968 10.41 19.48 7.81
N SER A 969 9.32 18.93 7.28
CA SER A 969 8.74 17.66 7.73
C SER A 969 9.48 16.51 7.05
N TRP A 970 10.45 15.92 7.74
CA TRP A 970 11.24 14.79 7.23
C TRP A 970 10.40 13.51 7.05
N GLU A 971 9.29 13.38 7.78
CA GLU A 971 8.33 12.30 7.63
C GLU A 971 7.63 12.37 6.26
N LEU A 972 7.09 13.55 5.93
CA LEU A 972 6.47 13.81 4.62
C LEU A 972 7.52 13.78 3.48
N ASN A 973 8.74 14.24 3.75
CA ASN A 973 9.85 14.16 2.80
C ASN A 973 10.12 12.73 2.34
N ASN A 974 10.18 11.80 3.30
CA ASN A 974 10.37 10.39 3.05
C ASN A 974 9.14 9.74 2.36
N GLU A 975 7.92 10.20 2.66
CA GLU A 975 6.70 9.72 2.01
C GLU A 975 6.69 10.01 0.50
N PHE A 976 6.97 11.26 0.10
CA PHE A 976 7.09 11.64 -1.32
C PHE A 976 8.22 10.90 -2.04
N PHE A 977 9.32 10.61 -1.34
CA PHE A 977 10.42 9.81 -1.87
C PHE A 977 10.00 8.34 -2.10
N LEU A 978 9.30 7.73 -1.14
CA LEU A 978 8.77 6.36 -1.26
C LEU A 978 7.75 6.26 -2.40
N ASN A 979 6.90 7.26 -2.60
CA ASN A 979 5.99 7.35 -3.75
C ASN A 979 6.69 7.67 -5.09
N MET A 980 8.01 7.89 -5.08
CA MET A 980 8.82 8.28 -6.24
C MET A 980 8.25 9.49 -7.00
N ASP A 981 7.65 10.44 -6.28
CA ASP A 981 6.94 11.58 -6.87
C ASP A 981 7.89 12.51 -7.66
N GLU A 982 9.19 12.54 -7.31
CA GLU A 982 10.23 13.32 -8.00
C GLU A 982 10.64 12.79 -9.38
N PHE A 983 10.28 11.55 -9.69
CA PHE A 983 10.57 10.90 -10.96
C PHE A 983 9.45 11.08 -11.99
N ARG A 984 8.31 11.65 -11.58
CA ARG A 984 7.17 11.90 -12.48
C ARG A 984 7.55 12.98 -13.52
N PRO A 985 7.10 12.85 -14.79
CA PRO A 985 7.58 13.65 -15.92
C PRO A 985 7.04 15.10 -15.90
N THR A 986 7.49 15.90 -14.95
CA THR A 986 6.89 17.21 -14.64
C THR A 986 7.04 18.22 -15.77
N TYR A 987 8.10 18.11 -16.57
CA TYR A 987 8.34 18.94 -17.75
C TYR A 987 7.16 18.93 -18.75
N LEU A 988 6.35 17.85 -18.80
CA LEU A 988 5.14 17.79 -19.64
C LEU A 988 4.08 18.83 -19.23
N TYR A 989 3.92 19.11 -17.93
CA TYR A 989 3.03 20.16 -17.44
C TYR A 989 3.53 21.55 -17.88
N ILE A 990 4.85 21.77 -17.94
CA ILE A 990 5.43 23.03 -18.42
C ILE A 990 5.18 23.22 -19.92
N SER A 991 5.36 22.16 -20.73
CA SER A 991 5.00 22.17 -22.15
C SER A 991 3.52 22.54 -22.33
N ALA A 992 2.62 21.86 -21.62
CA ALA A 992 1.19 22.11 -21.69
C ALA A 992 0.78 23.50 -21.19
N LEU A 993 1.52 24.11 -20.25
CA LEU A 993 1.31 25.50 -19.82
C LEU A 993 1.76 26.52 -20.88
N LEU A 994 2.87 26.26 -21.58
CA LEU A 994 3.36 27.10 -22.67
C LEU A 994 2.39 27.12 -23.86
N GLU A 995 1.82 25.97 -24.25
CA GLU A 995 0.79 25.90 -25.31
C GLU A 995 -0.51 26.64 -24.93
N ARG A 996 -0.82 26.72 -23.63
CA ARG A 996 -1.92 27.52 -23.06
C ARG A 996 -1.60 29.01 -22.96
N GLY A 997 -0.40 29.44 -23.34
CA GLY A 997 0.07 30.84 -23.30
C GLY A 997 0.59 31.30 -21.94
N VAL A 998 0.74 30.40 -20.94
CA VAL A 998 1.29 30.73 -19.63
C VAL A 998 2.82 30.78 -19.74
N ARG A 999 3.44 31.91 -19.40
CA ARG A 999 4.91 32.06 -19.47
C ARG A 999 5.60 31.21 -18.40
N ALA A 1000 6.80 30.69 -18.69
CA ALA A 1000 7.61 29.95 -17.73
C ALA A 1000 9.02 30.58 -17.59
N LEU A 1001 9.41 30.92 -16.37
CA LEU A 1001 10.76 31.35 -16.02
C LEU A 1001 11.43 30.27 -15.16
N ILE A 1002 12.51 29.67 -15.67
CA ILE A 1002 13.38 28.76 -14.94
C ILE A 1002 14.66 29.52 -14.59
N TYR A 1003 14.91 29.78 -13.32
CA TYR A 1003 16.11 30.51 -12.86
C TYR A 1003 16.91 29.66 -11.87
N VAL A 1004 18.24 29.60 -12.04
CA VAL A 1004 19.08 28.69 -11.24
C VAL A 1004 20.36 29.39 -10.78
N GLY A 1005 20.73 29.20 -9.52
CA GLY A 1005 22.02 29.63 -8.98
C GLY A 1005 23.17 28.89 -9.64
N ALA A 1006 24.17 29.63 -10.14
CA ALA A 1006 25.32 29.01 -10.81
C ALA A 1006 26.07 28.00 -9.90
N ASN A 1007 26.06 28.20 -8.58
CA ASN A 1007 26.72 27.35 -7.58
C ASN A 1007 25.80 26.30 -6.95
N ASP A 1008 24.53 26.21 -7.32
CA ASP A 1008 23.64 25.17 -6.81
C ASP A 1008 24.07 23.81 -7.37
N TRP A 1009 24.43 22.87 -6.48
CA TRP A 1009 24.77 21.50 -6.87
C TRP A 1009 23.55 20.58 -6.85
N ILE A 1010 22.67 20.72 -5.85
CA ILE A 1010 21.55 19.80 -5.61
C ILE A 1010 20.43 19.94 -6.65
N CYS A 1011 20.12 21.15 -7.12
CA CYS A 1011 19.13 21.37 -8.19
C CYS A 1011 19.74 22.16 -9.36
N ASN A 1012 20.88 21.67 -9.80
CA ASN A 1012 21.85 22.42 -10.58
C ASN A 1012 21.39 22.95 -11.96
N HIS A 1013 22.11 23.98 -12.40
CA HIS A 1013 21.81 24.70 -13.64
C HIS A 1013 22.10 23.90 -14.92
N VAL A 1014 22.98 22.88 -14.87
CA VAL A 1014 23.35 22.06 -16.03
C VAL A 1014 22.21 21.08 -16.38
N GLY A 1015 21.61 20.43 -15.38
CA GLY A 1015 20.39 19.65 -15.55
C GLY A 1015 19.23 20.49 -16.05
N ASN A 1016 19.03 21.67 -15.45
CA ASN A 1016 17.98 22.60 -15.85
C ASN A 1016 18.15 23.17 -17.28
N GLU A 1017 19.38 23.42 -17.76
CA GLU A 1017 19.59 23.76 -19.18
C GLU A 1017 19.28 22.57 -20.11
N ARG A 1018 19.64 21.34 -19.72
CA ARG A 1018 19.41 20.14 -20.54
C ARG A 1018 17.93 19.89 -20.79
N TRP A 1019 17.10 19.79 -19.76
CA TRP A 1019 15.68 19.50 -19.97
C TRP A 1019 14.96 20.66 -20.68
N THR A 1020 15.35 21.93 -20.45
CA THR A 1020 14.73 23.06 -21.18
C THR A 1020 15.09 23.11 -22.67
N LEU A 1021 16.22 22.54 -23.08
CA LEU A 1021 16.58 22.36 -24.50
C LEU A 1021 15.86 21.18 -25.15
N ASP A 1022 15.70 20.08 -24.41
CA ASP A 1022 15.08 18.83 -24.86
C ASP A 1022 13.54 18.87 -24.77
N LEU A 1023 12.96 19.85 -24.06
CA LEU A 1023 11.51 20.03 -23.89
C LEU A 1023 10.76 20.08 -25.24
N GLU A 1024 9.82 19.17 -25.44
CA GLU A 1024 8.96 19.14 -26.64
C GLU A 1024 7.78 20.10 -26.48
N TRP A 1025 7.74 21.13 -27.33
CA TRP A 1025 6.65 22.12 -27.45
C TRP A 1025 6.80 22.93 -28.75
N SER A 1026 5.76 23.66 -29.15
CA SER A 1026 5.69 24.43 -30.40
C SER A 1026 6.79 25.49 -30.54
N GLY A 1027 7.34 25.99 -29.43
CA GLY A 1027 8.46 26.94 -29.40
C GLY A 1027 9.87 26.32 -29.38
N GLN A 1028 10.01 25.00 -29.25
CA GLN A 1028 11.30 24.32 -29.00
C GLN A 1028 12.41 24.72 -29.97
N GLN A 1029 12.16 24.64 -31.29
CA GLN A 1029 13.18 24.97 -32.30
C GLN A 1029 13.63 26.44 -32.21
N ASN A 1030 12.71 27.36 -31.88
CA ASN A 1030 13.03 28.77 -31.70
C ASN A 1030 13.77 29.03 -30.38
N PHE A 1031 13.50 28.27 -29.32
CA PHE A 1031 14.22 28.36 -28.05
C PHE A 1031 15.65 27.81 -28.18
N SER A 1032 15.79 26.55 -28.61
CA SER A 1032 17.07 25.85 -28.67
C SER A 1032 18.03 26.40 -29.74
N SER A 1033 17.53 27.18 -30.71
CA SER A 1033 18.38 27.95 -31.64
C SER A 1033 18.96 29.25 -31.06
N GLN A 1034 18.44 29.76 -29.94
CA GLN A 1034 19.01 30.95 -29.30
C GLN A 1034 20.31 30.61 -28.54
N PRO A 1035 21.38 31.41 -28.70
CA PRO A 1035 22.57 31.27 -27.86
C PRO A 1035 22.26 31.71 -26.43
N LEU A 1036 22.95 31.09 -25.45
CA LEU A 1036 23.06 31.69 -24.12
C LEU A 1036 23.75 33.06 -24.25
N ARG A 1037 23.10 34.10 -23.74
CA ARG A 1037 23.61 35.47 -23.72
C ARG A 1037 23.87 35.93 -22.28
N ASP A 1038 24.99 36.61 -22.07
CA ASP A 1038 25.30 37.26 -20.79
C ASP A 1038 24.27 38.39 -20.54
N TRP A 1039 23.81 38.54 -19.30
CA TRP A 1039 22.88 39.60 -18.89
C TRP A 1039 23.40 40.34 -17.65
N TYR A 1040 22.92 41.57 -17.44
CA TYR A 1040 23.58 42.55 -16.57
C TYR A 1040 22.60 43.27 -15.64
N VAL A 1041 23.05 43.54 -14.42
CA VAL A 1041 22.39 44.42 -13.43
C VAL A 1041 23.43 45.45 -12.98
N ASP A 1042 23.07 46.74 -13.01
CA ASP A 1042 23.96 47.88 -12.71
C ASP A 1042 25.33 47.84 -13.42
N GLY A 1043 25.33 47.35 -14.67
CA GLY A 1043 26.54 47.21 -15.50
C GLY A 1043 27.46 46.04 -15.13
N LYS A 1044 27.14 45.26 -14.09
CA LYS A 1044 27.83 44.00 -13.76
C LYS A 1044 27.09 42.82 -14.37
N ARG A 1045 27.82 41.80 -14.85
CA ARG A 1045 27.17 40.57 -15.31
C ARG A 1045 26.49 39.88 -14.13
N ALA A 1046 25.20 39.60 -14.27
CA ALA A 1046 24.37 38.90 -13.29
C ALA A 1046 24.27 37.40 -13.60
N GLY A 1047 24.49 37.00 -14.85
CA GLY A 1047 24.61 35.59 -15.25
C GLY A 1047 24.39 35.42 -16.75
N ARG A 1048 23.76 34.31 -17.15
CA ARG A 1048 23.39 34.00 -18.54
C ARG A 1048 21.90 33.73 -18.69
N THR A 1049 21.37 33.91 -19.89
CA THR A 1049 19.96 33.62 -20.18
C THR A 1049 19.75 33.16 -21.62
N ARG A 1050 18.71 32.34 -21.83
CA ARG A 1050 18.12 31.96 -23.13
C ARG A 1050 16.61 32.12 -23.00
N GLY A 1051 15.94 32.70 -23.99
CA GLY A 1051 14.48 32.85 -23.94
C GLY A 1051 13.84 33.02 -25.30
N SER A 1052 12.68 32.38 -25.50
CA SER A 1052 11.88 32.40 -26.72
C SER A 1052 10.48 31.84 -26.43
N GLY A 1053 9.46 32.29 -27.17
CA GLY A 1053 8.10 31.70 -27.15
C GLY A 1053 7.34 31.70 -25.81
N GLY A 1054 7.83 32.37 -24.77
CA GLY A 1054 7.24 32.35 -23.42
C GLY A 1054 8.04 31.53 -22.39
N LEU A 1055 9.02 30.75 -22.83
CA LEU A 1055 9.99 30.07 -21.96
C LEU A 1055 11.27 30.90 -21.84
N THR A 1056 11.74 31.11 -20.61
CA THR A 1056 13.03 31.73 -20.28
C THR A 1056 13.81 30.86 -19.31
N PHE A 1057 15.04 30.53 -19.65
CA PHE A 1057 16.05 29.96 -18.75
C PHE A 1057 17.06 31.04 -18.36
N ALA A 1058 17.47 31.10 -17.09
CA ALA A 1058 18.49 32.01 -16.60
C ALA A 1058 19.38 31.38 -15.53
N THR A 1059 20.68 31.67 -15.58
CA THR A 1059 21.63 31.41 -14.49
C THR A 1059 21.92 32.71 -13.73
N ILE A 1060 22.28 32.58 -12.46
CA ILE A 1060 22.67 33.69 -11.59
C ILE A 1060 24.08 33.44 -11.04
N ASP A 1061 25.04 34.25 -11.50
CA ASP A 1061 26.47 34.13 -11.16
C ASP A 1061 26.69 34.34 -9.65
N GLY A 1062 27.37 33.39 -9.00
CA GLY A 1062 27.72 33.47 -7.57
C GLY A 1062 26.56 33.25 -6.60
N ALA A 1063 25.38 32.81 -7.08
CA ALA A 1063 24.28 32.36 -6.24
C ALA A 1063 24.24 30.83 -6.14
N GLY A 1064 23.83 30.31 -4.98
CA GLY A 1064 23.46 28.90 -4.76
C GLY A 1064 21.95 28.67 -4.82
N HIS A 1065 21.49 27.63 -4.14
CA HIS A 1065 20.10 27.17 -4.08
C HIS A 1065 19.14 28.17 -3.41
N MET A 1066 19.63 28.98 -2.47
CA MET A 1066 18.86 30.04 -1.80
C MET A 1066 19.23 31.39 -2.41
N VAL A 1067 18.47 31.87 -3.41
CA VAL A 1067 18.86 33.03 -4.24
C VAL A 1067 18.52 34.33 -3.54
N ARG A 1068 19.45 34.82 -2.73
CA ARG A 1068 19.25 35.98 -1.85
C ARG A 1068 19.06 37.33 -2.54
N ASN A 1069 19.44 37.48 -3.82
CA ASN A 1069 19.48 38.78 -4.48
C ASN A 1069 18.25 38.99 -5.36
N ASN A 1070 17.14 39.40 -4.74
CA ASN A 1070 15.81 39.17 -5.30
C ASN A 1070 15.31 40.24 -6.30
N THR A 1071 15.86 41.46 -6.25
CA THR A 1071 15.67 42.49 -7.30
C THR A 1071 16.07 41.98 -8.69
N ILE A 1072 17.05 41.08 -8.74
CA ILE A 1072 17.62 40.51 -9.98
C ILE A 1072 16.63 39.58 -10.68
N ILE A 1073 15.75 38.87 -9.94
CA ILE A 1073 14.75 37.95 -10.50
C ILE A 1073 13.53 38.71 -11.03
N LEU A 1074 13.07 39.76 -10.34
CA LEU A 1074 11.98 40.62 -10.84
C LEU A 1074 12.35 41.31 -12.16
N VAL A 1075 13.64 41.61 -12.38
CA VAL A 1075 14.17 42.16 -13.65
C VAL A 1075 14.25 41.11 -14.77
N LEU A 1076 14.24 39.81 -14.47
CA LEU A 1076 14.12 38.74 -15.48
C LEU A 1076 12.67 38.43 -15.87
N TRP A 1077 11.71 38.81 -15.02
CA TRP A 1077 10.29 38.48 -15.18
C TRP A 1077 9.48 39.56 -15.91
N HIS A 1078 9.85 40.84 -15.69
CA HIS A 1078 9.38 42.01 -16.44
C HIS A 1078 10.03 42.11 -17.84
#